data_AF-I3K748-F1
#
_entry.id   AF-I3K748-F1
#
_cell.length_a   1.000
_cell.length_b   1.000
_cell.length_c   1.000
_cell.angle_alpha   90.00
_cell.angle_beta   90.00
_cell.angle_gamma   90.00
#
_symmetry.space_group_name_H-M   'P 1'
#
loop_
_entity.id
_entity.type
_entity.pdbx_description
1 polymer ?
#
loop_
_entity_poly.entity_id
_entity_poly.type
_entity_poly.pdbx_seq_one_letter_code
_entity_poly.pdbx_strand_id
1 'polypeptide(L)'
;MNLYGRQNNTIPVLVDIAEKNGSLREFINTPFRDVYYRGQTALHIAIERRCKQYVKLLVEKGADVHAQARGRFFQPKDEGGYFYFGELPLSLAACTNQPDIVHYLTENPHKKADVRRQDSRGNTVLHALVHIADNTKDNTRFLTKMYDLLLIKTAKLYPDCNLETVPNNDGMSPLMMAARLGKIGIFQHIIRREIKDEEVRHLSRKFKDWAYGPVYSSLYDLSSLDTCGKESSVLEILVYTSHNENRHEMLAVEPINELLRAKWNRFAAVTFYISVFSYLITMIIFTLVAYYQPTHGKPPYPHTTSSDYWRLAGEIVTLASGIFFFLTNIKDLFLKKCPGVKSLFIDGSFQLLYFIYSVLIIVTAALYLSGIEAYVSVMVFALALGWMNTLYFTRGLKLTGTYSIMIQKILFKDLFRFLLVYVLFMIGFASALVSLLTVCPPPGTVCNGSCPTYPACRDNNTFSIFLLDLFKLTIGMGDLDMIYSAQNPVVFLILLVTYIILTFVLLLNMLIALMGETVGQVSKESKKIWKLQWATTILDIERSFPVCLRKSFRVGEMVTVGKNYDGTPDRRWCFRVDEVNWCHWNQNLAIINEDPGKSETIQANGLQQGVRALRRDRWSTVVPRAVELSKGSQSHDLVLVVKQVCKWKTIAFRVPLQLGYLHNQLSVPPLCTSPYLLQCFHCNWLLALYSFFF
;
A
#
# COMPACT_ATOMS: atom_id res chain seq x y z
N MET A 1 37.47 1.23 -28.41
CA MET A 1 38.68 1.31 -27.57
C MET A 1 38.97 -0.07 -26.99
N ASN A 2 39.91 -0.83 -27.56
CA ASN A 2 40.50 -1.96 -26.84
C ASN A 2 41.59 -1.41 -25.92
N LEU A 3 41.54 -1.76 -24.64
CA LEU A 3 42.46 -1.25 -23.63
C LEU A 3 43.26 -2.43 -23.07
N TYR A 4 44.59 -2.35 -23.13
CA TYR A 4 45.48 -3.30 -22.47
C TYR A 4 45.94 -2.62 -21.17
N GLY A 5 45.56 -3.17 -20.01
CA GLY A 5 45.92 -2.56 -18.72
C GLY A 5 45.34 -1.15 -18.49
N ARG A 6 44.15 -0.83 -19.05
CA ARG A 6 43.50 0.51 -19.05
C ARG A 6 44.23 1.60 -19.84
N GLN A 7 45.26 1.24 -20.61
CA GLN A 7 45.98 2.16 -21.48
C GLN A 7 45.93 1.69 -22.93
N ASN A 8 45.96 2.66 -23.83
CA ASN A 8 46.15 2.48 -25.25
C ASN A 8 46.86 3.73 -25.81
N ASN A 9 48.11 3.52 -26.23
CA ASN A 9 48.97 4.59 -26.75
C ASN A 9 48.51 5.12 -28.11
N THR A 10 47.62 4.42 -28.81
CA THR A 10 47.11 4.88 -30.12
C THR A 10 46.09 6.01 -29.98
N ILE A 11 45.42 6.15 -28.84
CA ILE A 11 44.40 7.18 -28.62
C ILE A 11 44.97 8.60 -28.80
N PRO A 12 46.06 9.01 -28.12
CA PRO A 12 46.64 10.33 -28.35
C PRO A 12 47.19 10.51 -29.77
N VAL A 13 47.72 9.45 -30.39
CA VAL A 13 48.22 9.51 -31.78
C VAL A 13 47.09 9.77 -32.78
N LEU A 14 45.94 9.11 -32.62
CA LEU A 14 44.76 9.33 -33.46
C LEU A 14 44.22 10.76 -33.31
N VAL A 15 44.27 11.29 -32.09
CA VAL A 15 43.88 12.68 -31.81
C VAL A 15 44.84 13.67 -32.48
N ASP A 16 46.15 13.43 -32.45
CA ASP A 16 47.16 14.26 -33.14
C ASP A 16 47.01 14.23 -34.67
N ILE A 17 46.70 13.06 -35.24
CA ILE A 17 46.39 12.93 -36.68
C ILE A 17 45.13 13.73 -37.04
N ALA A 18 44.08 13.63 -36.23
CA ALA A 18 42.83 14.37 -36.45
C ALA A 18 43.01 15.89 -36.29
N GLU A 19 43.92 16.31 -35.40
CA GLU A 19 44.31 17.71 -35.22
C GLU A 19 45.05 18.25 -36.45
N LYS A 20 46.00 17.49 -37.00
CA LYS A 20 46.71 17.82 -38.26
C LYS A 20 45.77 17.91 -39.46
N ASN A 21 44.75 17.06 -39.50
CA ASN A 21 43.76 17.06 -40.57
C ASN A 21 42.66 18.14 -40.41
N GLY A 22 42.67 18.90 -39.31
CA GLY A 22 41.67 19.93 -39.02
C GLY A 22 40.28 19.41 -38.63
N SER A 23 40.09 18.09 -38.52
CA SER A 23 38.79 17.43 -38.25
C SER A 23 38.62 17.01 -36.78
N LEU A 24 39.37 17.61 -35.85
CA LEU A 24 39.45 17.22 -34.44
C LEU A 24 38.08 17.14 -33.75
N ARG A 25 37.27 18.21 -33.88
CA ARG A 25 35.95 18.27 -33.24
C ARG A 25 34.97 17.26 -33.81
N GLU A 26 35.04 17.00 -35.11
CA GLU A 26 34.17 16.02 -35.76
C GLU A 26 34.56 14.60 -35.34
N PHE A 27 35.85 14.26 -35.39
CA PHE A 27 36.36 12.94 -35.01
C PHE A 27 36.01 12.53 -33.57
N ILE A 28 36.09 13.48 -32.62
CA ILE A 28 35.79 13.20 -31.21
C ILE A 28 34.28 13.12 -30.97
N ASN A 29 33.50 13.99 -31.63
CA ASN A 29 32.08 14.15 -31.35
C ASN A 29 31.17 13.33 -32.26
N THR A 30 31.70 12.58 -33.23
CA THR A 30 30.90 11.65 -34.03
C THR A 30 30.24 10.60 -33.14
N PRO A 31 28.89 10.59 -33.03
CA PRO A 31 28.18 9.57 -32.30
C PRO A 31 27.95 8.34 -33.18
N PHE A 32 27.65 7.20 -32.55
CA PHE A 32 27.12 6.06 -33.28
C PHE A 32 25.78 6.40 -33.96
N ARG A 33 25.66 5.95 -35.22
CA ARG A 33 24.49 6.18 -36.10
C ARG A 33 23.51 5.01 -36.12
N ASP A 34 23.87 3.90 -35.49
CA ASP A 34 23.00 2.72 -35.40
C ASP A 34 21.76 3.02 -34.53
N VAL A 35 20.73 2.18 -34.64
CA VAL A 35 19.49 2.36 -33.85
C VAL A 35 19.70 1.91 -32.40
N TYR A 36 20.56 0.91 -32.19
CA TYR A 36 20.71 0.26 -30.89
C TYR A 36 21.60 1.06 -29.93
N TYR A 37 22.78 1.52 -30.38
CA TYR A 37 23.71 2.37 -29.63
C TYR A 37 23.67 3.85 -30.05
N ARG A 38 22.61 4.28 -30.72
CA ARG A 38 22.43 5.65 -31.22
C ARG A 38 22.90 6.72 -30.24
N GLY A 39 23.73 7.64 -30.70
CA GLY A 39 24.13 8.80 -29.90
C GLY A 39 25.28 8.54 -28.92
N GLN A 40 25.72 7.29 -28.72
CA GLN A 40 26.88 7.02 -27.88
C GLN A 40 28.16 7.54 -28.57
N THR A 41 28.99 8.25 -27.80
CA THR A 41 30.25 8.86 -28.26
C THR A 41 31.46 8.23 -27.57
N ALA A 42 32.67 8.56 -28.04
CA ALA A 42 33.93 8.13 -27.42
C ALA A 42 34.02 8.54 -25.93
N LEU A 43 33.43 9.68 -25.57
CA LEU A 43 33.39 10.17 -24.20
C LEU A 43 32.60 9.23 -23.27
N HIS A 44 31.44 8.72 -23.72
CA HIS A 44 30.66 7.76 -22.94
C HIS A 44 31.45 6.48 -22.63
N ILE A 45 32.17 5.96 -23.63
CA ILE A 45 32.99 4.74 -23.50
C ILE A 45 34.16 4.97 -22.53
N ALA A 46 34.83 6.12 -22.61
CA ALA A 46 35.94 6.45 -21.72
C ALA A 46 35.49 6.54 -20.25
N ILE A 47 34.30 7.10 -20.01
CA ILE A 47 33.69 7.17 -18.67
C ILE A 47 33.30 5.78 -18.19
N GLU A 48 32.62 4.98 -19.01
CA GLU A 48 32.18 3.61 -18.67
C GLU A 48 33.37 2.73 -18.25
N ARG A 49 34.48 2.81 -18.98
CA ARG A 49 35.72 2.06 -18.68
C ARG A 49 36.57 2.61 -17.53
N ARG A 50 36.11 3.68 -16.88
CA ARG A 50 36.78 4.35 -15.75
C ARG A 50 38.17 4.91 -16.08
N CYS A 51 38.36 5.36 -17.31
CA CYS A 51 39.64 5.90 -17.77
C CYS A 51 39.71 7.42 -17.62
N LYS A 52 39.94 7.90 -16.38
CA LYS A 52 40.04 9.34 -16.07
C LYS A 52 41.00 10.09 -16.99
N GLN A 53 42.17 9.52 -17.29
CA GLN A 53 43.19 10.15 -18.16
C GLN A 53 42.65 10.44 -19.57
N TYR A 54 41.94 9.48 -20.18
CA TYR A 54 41.35 9.68 -21.52
C TYR A 54 40.15 10.61 -21.48
N VAL A 55 39.36 10.61 -20.40
CA VAL A 55 38.29 11.60 -20.25
C VAL A 55 38.87 13.01 -20.23
N LYS A 56 39.99 13.24 -19.54
CA LYS A 56 40.67 14.54 -19.54
C LYS A 56 41.13 14.95 -20.94
N LEU A 57 41.87 14.05 -21.60
CA LEU A 57 42.38 14.27 -22.95
C LEU A 57 41.26 14.62 -23.95
N LEU A 58 40.14 13.88 -23.90
CA LEU A 58 39.00 14.11 -24.80
C LEU A 58 38.36 15.48 -24.57
N VAL A 59 38.14 15.87 -23.31
CA VAL A 59 37.52 17.16 -22.99
C VAL A 59 38.45 18.34 -23.31
N GLU A 60 39.75 18.22 -23.03
CA GLU A 60 40.77 19.21 -23.39
C GLU A 60 40.82 19.45 -24.91
N LYS A 61 40.62 18.39 -25.70
CA LYS A 61 40.60 18.43 -27.17
C LYS A 61 39.22 18.77 -27.77
N GLY A 62 38.25 19.18 -26.93
CA GLY A 62 36.97 19.72 -27.39
C GLY A 62 35.83 18.70 -27.54
N ALA A 63 35.82 17.64 -26.72
CA ALA A 63 34.67 16.74 -26.62
C ALA A 63 33.41 17.46 -26.11
N ASP A 64 32.26 17.11 -26.69
CA ASP A 64 30.97 17.61 -26.25
C ASP A 64 30.48 16.86 -25.01
N VAL A 65 30.51 17.56 -23.87
CA VAL A 65 30.02 17.07 -22.58
C VAL A 65 28.50 16.89 -22.51
N HIS A 66 27.76 17.35 -23.52
CA HIS A 66 26.31 17.26 -23.60
C HIS A 66 25.79 16.31 -24.69
N ALA A 67 26.67 15.50 -25.29
CA ALA A 67 26.25 14.48 -26.24
C ALA A 67 25.26 13.50 -25.58
N GLN A 68 24.16 13.16 -26.25
CA GLN A 68 23.11 12.31 -25.68
C GLN A 68 23.09 10.92 -26.31
N ALA A 69 23.28 9.88 -25.50
CA ALA A 69 23.15 8.48 -25.89
C ALA A 69 21.68 8.02 -25.83
N ARG A 70 20.93 8.23 -26.91
CA ARG A 70 19.48 7.96 -27.02
C ARG A 70 19.11 6.57 -27.57
N GLY A 71 20.10 5.73 -27.87
CA GLY A 71 19.91 4.41 -28.47
C GLY A 71 18.98 3.50 -27.65
N ARG A 72 18.37 2.52 -28.31
CA ARG A 72 17.42 1.58 -27.67
C ARG A 72 18.05 0.83 -26.49
N PHE A 73 19.35 0.55 -26.54
CA PHE A 73 20.08 -0.09 -25.43
C PHE A 73 20.04 0.74 -24.13
N PHE A 74 20.05 2.07 -24.27
CA PHE A 74 20.11 3.03 -23.17
C PHE A 74 18.75 3.41 -22.60
N GLN A 75 17.66 2.82 -23.12
CA GLN A 75 16.31 3.04 -22.62
C GLN A 75 16.05 2.16 -21.36
N PRO A 76 15.03 2.50 -20.54
CA PRO A 76 14.67 1.69 -19.39
C PRO A 76 14.17 0.29 -19.78
N LYS A 77 14.16 -0.63 -18.80
CA LYS A 77 13.79 -2.03 -19.00
C LYS A 77 12.39 -2.20 -19.59
N ASP A 78 11.46 -1.31 -19.24
CA ASP A 78 10.08 -1.35 -19.71
C ASP A 78 9.96 -1.16 -21.25
N GLU A 79 10.95 -0.51 -21.88
CA GLU A 79 11.01 -0.28 -23.33
C GLU A 79 11.96 -1.26 -24.06
N GLY A 80 12.50 -2.24 -23.33
CA GLY A 80 13.41 -3.26 -23.84
C GLY A 80 14.88 -2.83 -23.89
N GLY A 81 15.25 -1.74 -23.21
CA GLY A 81 16.65 -1.39 -22.96
C GLY A 81 17.19 -2.08 -21.70
N TYR A 82 18.51 -2.04 -21.49
CA TYR A 82 19.16 -2.75 -20.38
C TYR A 82 19.74 -1.80 -19.33
N PHE A 83 20.23 -0.64 -19.75
CA PHE A 83 20.97 0.26 -18.88
C PHE A 83 20.61 1.72 -19.15
N TYR A 84 19.73 2.26 -18.31
CA TYR A 84 19.31 3.66 -18.37
C TYR A 84 20.10 4.49 -17.35
N PHE A 85 20.76 5.56 -17.83
CA PHE A 85 21.54 6.50 -17.02
C PHE A 85 21.22 7.98 -17.32
N GLY A 86 20.11 8.27 -18.01
CA GLY A 86 19.73 9.65 -18.35
C GLY A 86 20.54 10.27 -19.49
N GLU A 87 20.98 9.45 -20.45
CA GLU A 87 21.59 9.81 -21.76
C GLU A 87 22.86 10.69 -21.74
N LEU A 88 23.22 11.30 -20.62
CA LEU A 88 24.28 12.32 -20.52
C LEU A 88 25.60 11.72 -19.97
N PRO A 89 26.77 12.26 -20.37
CA PRO A 89 28.07 11.83 -19.83
C PRO A 89 28.21 12.09 -18.33
N LEU A 90 27.68 13.23 -17.84
CA LEU A 90 27.71 13.57 -16.42
C LEU A 90 26.88 12.60 -15.58
N SER A 91 25.68 12.25 -16.05
CA SER A 91 24.83 11.30 -15.34
C SER A 91 25.41 9.89 -15.41
N LEU A 92 26.03 9.49 -16.52
CA LEU A 92 26.77 8.23 -16.62
C LEU A 92 27.91 8.15 -15.58
N ALA A 93 28.70 9.22 -15.41
CA ALA A 93 29.78 9.26 -14.41
C ALA A 93 29.24 9.11 -12.97
N ALA A 94 28.12 9.75 -12.67
CA ALA A 94 27.45 9.62 -11.37
C ALA A 94 26.91 8.18 -11.16
N CYS A 95 26.26 7.61 -12.17
CA CYS A 95 25.66 6.28 -12.14
C CYS A 95 26.70 5.15 -12.02
N THR A 96 27.90 5.34 -12.57
CA THR A 96 29.01 4.36 -12.51
C THR A 96 29.85 4.44 -11.23
N ASN A 97 29.44 5.27 -10.27
CA ASN A 97 30.10 5.52 -8.99
C ASN A 97 31.53 6.09 -9.14
N GLN A 98 31.68 7.15 -9.95
CA GLN A 98 32.96 7.78 -10.23
C GLN A 98 32.97 9.27 -9.86
N PRO A 99 33.11 9.62 -8.58
CA PRO A 99 33.10 11.01 -8.13
C PRO A 99 34.21 11.82 -8.80
N ASP A 100 35.39 11.24 -8.99
CA ASP A 100 36.53 11.89 -9.64
C ASP A 100 36.24 12.46 -11.03
N ILE A 101 35.45 11.73 -11.82
CA ILE A 101 35.05 12.17 -13.17
C ILE A 101 33.98 13.24 -13.04
N VAL A 102 33.05 13.10 -12.10
CA VAL A 102 32.03 14.13 -11.80
C VAL A 102 32.70 15.44 -11.43
N HIS A 103 33.67 15.42 -10.50
CA HIS A 103 34.48 16.59 -10.12
C HIS A 103 35.10 17.25 -11.34
N TYR A 104 35.81 16.47 -12.17
CA TYR A 104 36.43 16.97 -13.39
C TYR A 104 35.38 17.62 -14.31
N LEU A 105 34.34 16.89 -14.72
CA LEU A 105 33.30 17.39 -15.63
C LEU A 105 32.63 18.70 -15.15
N THR A 106 32.47 18.87 -13.84
CA THR A 106 31.86 20.09 -13.27
C THR A 106 32.82 21.28 -13.16
N GLU A 107 34.11 21.04 -12.95
CA GLU A 107 35.10 22.09 -12.61
C GLU A 107 36.02 22.46 -13.78
N ASN A 108 35.89 21.78 -14.92
CA ASN A 108 36.78 21.96 -16.07
C ASN A 108 36.85 23.41 -16.60
N PRO A 109 38.05 23.86 -17.06
CA PRO A 109 38.22 25.20 -17.61
C PRO A 109 37.67 25.35 -19.04
N HIS A 110 37.65 24.27 -19.84
CA HIS A 110 37.26 24.34 -21.25
C HIS A 110 35.74 24.40 -21.46
N LYS A 111 35.03 23.37 -21.02
CA LYS A 111 33.57 23.26 -21.12
C LYS A 111 33.04 22.55 -19.88
N LYS A 112 32.36 23.29 -19.00
CA LYS A 112 31.74 22.75 -17.79
C LYS A 112 30.46 22.01 -18.16
N ALA A 113 30.24 20.85 -17.53
CA ALA A 113 28.98 20.14 -17.67
C ALA A 113 27.90 20.83 -16.82
N ASP A 114 26.88 21.40 -17.47
CA ASP A 114 25.69 21.89 -16.78
C ASP A 114 24.92 20.73 -16.13
N VAL A 115 24.79 20.78 -14.80
CA VAL A 115 24.13 19.76 -13.97
C VAL A 115 22.61 19.81 -14.13
N ARG A 116 22.05 20.95 -14.56
CA ARG A 116 20.61 21.15 -14.76
C ARG A 116 20.13 20.56 -16.09
N ARG A 117 21.05 20.17 -16.96
CA ARG A 117 20.70 19.65 -18.29
C ARG A 117 19.87 18.38 -18.15
N GLN A 118 18.75 18.37 -18.87
CA GLN A 118 17.85 17.23 -18.95
C GLN A 118 18.11 16.40 -20.21
N ASP A 119 17.76 15.12 -20.12
CA ASP A 119 17.73 14.17 -21.23
C ASP A 119 16.46 14.32 -22.10
N SER A 120 16.24 13.38 -23.03
CA SER A 120 15.03 13.35 -23.87
C SER A 120 13.71 13.20 -23.08
N ARG A 121 13.75 12.66 -21.86
CA ARG A 121 12.59 12.44 -20.97
C ARG A 121 12.38 13.57 -19.97
N GLY A 122 13.21 14.62 -20.02
CA GLY A 122 13.19 15.68 -19.02
C GLY A 122 13.87 15.27 -17.69
N ASN A 123 14.54 14.13 -17.64
CA ASN A 123 15.21 13.65 -16.43
C ASN A 123 16.58 14.34 -16.28
N THR A 124 16.83 14.85 -15.07
CA THR A 124 18.14 15.36 -14.65
C THR A 124 19.04 14.23 -14.14
N VAL A 125 20.29 14.54 -13.77
CA VAL A 125 21.20 13.56 -13.15
C VAL A 125 20.62 12.90 -11.90
N LEU A 126 19.83 13.63 -11.09
CA LEU A 126 19.21 13.08 -9.88
C LEU A 126 18.14 12.04 -10.22
N HIS A 127 17.35 12.29 -11.26
CA HIS A 127 16.34 11.34 -11.74
C HIS A 127 16.99 10.04 -12.25
N ALA A 128 18.12 10.15 -12.98
CA ALA A 128 18.89 8.99 -13.42
C ALA A 128 19.41 8.15 -12.24
N LEU A 129 19.93 8.79 -11.19
CA LEU A 129 20.36 8.10 -9.96
C LEU A 129 19.21 7.36 -9.28
N VAL A 130 18.03 7.97 -9.21
CA VAL A 130 16.82 7.34 -8.66
C VAL A 130 16.40 6.13 -9.51
N HIS A 131 16.55 6.20 -10.84
CA HIS A 131 16.21 5.09 -11.72
C HIS A 131 17.11 3.85 -11.52
N ILE A 132 18.41 4.05 -11.31
CA ILE A 132 19.38 2.98 -11.08
C ILE A 132 19.36 2.46 -9.64
N ALA A 133 18.77 3.21 -8.71
CA ALA A 133 18.67 2.82 -7.32
C ALA A 133 18.00 1.46 -7.17
N ASP A 134 18.68 0.51 -6.53
CA ASP A 134 18.08 -0.74 -6.07
C ASP A 134 18.08 -0.76 -4.54
N ASN A 135 17.20 -1.59 -3.97
CA ASN A 135 17.05 -1.69 -2.52
C ASN A 135 18.17 -2.51 -1.83
N THR A 136 19.30 -2.73 -2.52
CA THR A 136 20.49 -3.39 -1.95
C THR A 136 21.34 -2.40 -1.14
N LYS A 137 21.96 -2.87 -0.06
CA LYS A 137 22.70 -2.02 0.87
C LYS A 137 23.91 -1.32 0.23
N ASP A 138 24.61 -1.99 -0.68
CA ASP A 138 25.79 -1.42 -1.33
C ASP A 138 25.40 -0.35 -2.36
N ASN A 139 24.35 -0.61 -3.16
CA ASN A 139 23.86 0.34 -4.16
C ASN A 139 23.35 1.61 -3.48
N THR A 140 22.50 1.45 -2.46
CA THR A 140 22.01 2.57 -1.66
C THR A 140 23.14 3.40 -1.03
N ARG A 141 24.19 2.78 -0.48
CA ARG A 141 25.30 3.51 0.16
C ARG A 141 26.07 4.41 -0.79
N PHE A 142 26.34 3.99 -2.02
CA PHE A 142 27.07 4.86 -2.96
C PHE A 142 26.15 5.93 -3.55
N LEU A 143 24.88 5.58 -3.82
CA LEU A 143 23.92 6.52 -4.39
C LEU A 143 23.64 7.69 -3.45
N THR A 144 23.47 7.42 -2.15
CA THR A 144 23.26 8.50 -1.17
C THR A 144 24.45 9.46 -1.13
N LYS A 145 25.68 8.93 -1.12
CA LYS A 145 26.90 9.75 -1.20
C LYS A 145 27.00 10.55 -2.49
N MET A 146 26.71 9.94 -3.64
CA MET A 146 26.76 10.62 -4.94
C MET A 146 25.68 11.69 -5.04
N TYR A 147 24.48 11.41 -4.53
CA TYR A 147 23.37 12.34 -4.48
C TYR A 147 23.69 13.58 -3.64
N ASP A 148 24.24 13.38 -2.43
CA ASP A 148 24.67 14.48 -1.57
C ASP A 148 25.82 15.29 -2.20
N LEU A 149 26.80 14.60 -2.81
CA LEU A 149 27.91 15.25 -3.51
C LEU A 149 27.41 16.17 -4.63
N LEU A 150 26.49 15.69 -5.46
CA LEU A 150 25.93 16.47 -6.57
C LEU A 150 25.15 17.68 -6.06
N LEU A 151 24.34 17.51 -5.02
CA LEU A 151 23.57 18.62 -4.44
C LEU A 151 24.47 19.72 -3.87
N ILE A 152 25.46 19.34 -3.05
CA ILE A 152 26.41 20.29 -2.46
C ILE A 152 27.18 21.01 -3.57
N LYS A 153 27.59 20.29 -4.61
CA LYS A 153 28.25 20.88 -5.78
C LYS A 153 27.36 21.85 -6.54
N THR A 154 26.11 21.48 -6.80
CA THR A 154 25.19 22.37 -7.51
C THR A 154 24.94 23.66 -6.75
N ALA A 155 24.79 23.59 -5.43
CA ALA A 155 24.58 24.78 -4.63
C ALA A 155 25.81 25.70 -4.61
N LYS A 156 27.03 25.12 -4.61
CA LYS A 156 28.29 25.90 -4.71
C LYS A 156 28.49 26.53 -6.09
N LEU A 157 28.06 25.87 -7.16
CA LEU A 157 28.19 26.37 -8.53
C LEU A 157 27.08 27.34 -8.93
N TYR A 158 25.85 27.08 -8.47
CA TYR A 158 24.63 27.77 -8.83
C TYR A 158 23.76 27.95 -7.57
N PRO A 159 24.04 28.97 -6.74
CA PRO A 159 23.32 29.19 -5.47
C PRO A 159 21.82 29.46 -5.68
N ASP A 160 21.46 30.07 -6.82
CA ASP A 160 20.09 30.48 -7.13
C ASP A 160 19.17 29.31 -7.50
N CYS A 161 19.70 28.10 -7.70
CA CYS A 161 18.98 26.99 -8.31
C CYS A 161 18.91 25.75 -7.40
N ASN A 162 17.69 25.34 -7.06
CA ASN A 162 17.43 24.06 -6.38
C ASN A 162 17.28 22.92 -7.41
N LEU A 163 18.27 22.03 -7.51
CA LEU A 163 18.21 20.92 -8.48
C LEU A 163 17.04 19.95 -8.22
N GLU A 164 16.56 19.85 -6.99
CA GLU A 164 15.43 18.98 -6.62
C GLU A 164 14.06 19.49 -7.09
N THR A 165 13.93 20.80 -7.35
CA THR A 165 12.65 21.39 -7.76
C THR A 165 12.42 21.28 -9.27
N VAL A 166 13.44 20.92 -10.04
CA VAL A 166 13.34 20.75 -11.49
C VAL A 166 12.54 19.48 -11.81
N PRO A 167 11.34 19.59 -12.40
CA PRO A 167 10.52 18.43 -12.73
C PRO A 167 10.95 17.80 -14.06
N ASN A 168 10.59 16.53 -14.25
CA ASN A 168 10.67 15.87 -15.57
C ASN A 168 9.45 16.18 -16.46
N ASN A 169 9.39 15.58 -17.65
CA ASN A 169 8.26 15.78 -18.57
C ASN A 169 6.90 15.32 -17.99
N ASP A 170 6.90 14.40 -17.03
CA ASP A 170 5.72 13.94 -16.30
C ASP A 170 5.34 14.88 -15.12
N GLY A 171 6.08 15.96 -14.89
CA GLY A 171 5.89 16.87 -13.75
C GLY A 171 6.43 16.33 -12.42
N MET A 172 7.27 15.31 -12.44
CA MET A 172 7.76 14.61 -11.24
C MET A 172 9.13 15.15 -10.83
N SER A 173 9.29 15.42 -9.52
CA SER A 173 10.60 15.65 -8.90
C SER A 173 11.35 14.33 -8.62
N PRO A 174 12.65 14.35 -8.28
CA PRO A 174 13.39 13.13 -7.95
C PRO A 174 12.78 12.34 -6.79
N LEU A 175 12.21 13.04 -5.79
CA LEU A 175 11.52 12.41 -4.67
C LEU A 175 10.21 11.74 -5.10
N MET A 176 9.43 12.41 -5.96
CA MET A 176 8.20 11.87 -6.53
C MET A 176 8.49 10.64 -7.40
N MET A 177 9.57 10.67 -8.18
CA MET A 177 10.03 9.53 -8.98
C MET A 177 10.44 8.35 -8.10
N ALA A 178 11.15 8.58 -6.99
CA ALA A 178 11.54 7.53 -6.05
C ALA A 178 10.32 6.81 -5.44
N ALA A 179 9.26 7.58 -5.13
CA ALA A 179 7.98 7.03 -4.66
C ALA A 179 7.25 6.20 -5.73
N ARG A 180 7.25 6.66 -7.00
CA ARG A 180 6.64 5.93 -8.11
C ARG A 180 7.37 4.61 -8.41
N LEU A 181 8.70 4.64 -8.44
CA LEU A 181 9.54 3.46 -8.73
C LEU A 181 9.73 2.51 -7.55
N GLY A 182 9.28 2.87 -6.34
CA GLY A 182 9.38 1.98 -5.17
C GLY A 182 10.81 1.79 -4.65
N LYS A 183 11.68 2.81 -4.81
CA LYS A 183 13.08 2.79 -4.34
C LYS A 183 13.21 3.32 -2.90
N ILE A 184 13.28 2.43 -1.91
CA ILE A 184 13.15 2.77 -0.48
C ILE A 184 14.39 3.50 0.04
N GLY A 185 15.59 3.02 -0.28
CA GLY A 185 16.82 3.55 0.32
C GLY A 185 17.08 5.02 -0.01
N ILE A 186 16.96 5.39 -1.29
CA ILE A 186 17.12 6.79 -1.72
C ILE A 186 15.96 7.67 -1.22
N PHE A 187 14.74 7.13 -1.18
CA PHE A 187 13.57 7.82 -0.65
C PHE A 187 13.74 8.18 0.84
N GLN A 188 14.18 7.22 1.66
CA GLN A 188 14.47 7.44 3.08
C GLN A 188 15.59 8.45 3.28
N HIS A 189 16.65 8.38 2.45
CA HIS A 189 17.77 9.30 2.52
C HIS A 189 17.36 10.74 2.21
N ILE A 190 16.62 10.97 1.12
CA ILE A 190 16.14 12.32 0.75
C ILE A 190 15.33 12.92 1.91
N ILE A 191 14.40 12.17 2.49
CA ILE A 191 13.53 12.66 3.57
C ILE A 191 14.32 12.95 4.87
N ARG A 192 15.28 12.08 5.22
CA ARG A 192 16.07 12.20 6.47
C ARG A 192 17.34 13.04 6.30
N ARG A 193 17.51 13.72 5.16
CA ARG A 193 18.73 14.44 4.83
C ARG A 193 18.96 15.63 5.76
N GLU A 194 20.11 15.59 6.43
CA GLU A 194 20.67 16.66 7.25
C GLU A 194 22.06 17.01 6.70
N ILE A 195 22.22 18.24 6.19
CA ILE A 195 23.49 18.73 5.64
C ILE A 195 24.14 19.62 6.70
N LYS A 196 25.44 19.40 6.94
CA LYS A 196 26.20 20.09 7.98
C LYS A 196 26.81 21.42 7.53
N ASP A 197 27.12 21.58 6.24
CA ASP A 197 27.64 22.84 5.70
C ASP A 197 26.57 23.93 5.82
N GLU A 198 26.91 25.07 6.45
CA GLU A 198 25.96 26.16 6.70
C GLU A 198 25.45 26.82 5.41
N GLU A 199 26.31 27.02 4.41
CA GLU A 199 25.97 27.65 3.13
C GLU A 199 24.87 26.88 2.38
N VAL A 200 24.86 25.55 2.52
CA VAL A 200 23.92 24.65 1.82
C VAL A 200 22.87 24.07 2.76
N ARG A 201 22.76 24.59 3.99
CA ARG A 201 21.79 24.15 5.00
C ARG A 201 20.34 24.36 4.56
N HIS A 202 20.07 25.34 3.71
CA HIS A 202 18.74 25.51 3.11
C HIS A 202 18.30 24.26 2.31
N LEU A 203 19.21 23.41 1.83
CA LEU A 203 18.83 22.19 1.10
C LEU A 203 18.47 20.99 2.01
N SER A 204 18.67 21.06 3.33
CA SER A 204 18.27 19.95 4.21
C SER A 204 16.76 19.87 4.37
N ARG A 205 16.28 18.66 4.69
CA ARG A 205 14.86 18.39 4.92
C ARG A 205 14.56 17.98 6.35
N LYS A 206 15.55 17.44 7.06
CA LYS A 206 15.51 17.18 8.50
C LYS A 206 16.32 18.24 9.22
N PHE A 207 15.70 18.89 10.19
CA PHE A 207 16.34 19.85 11.07
C PHE A 207 16.12 19.42 12.53
N LYS A 208 17.06 19.78 13.40
CA LYS A 208 16.90 19.59 14.84
C LYS A 208 16.42 20.90 15.43
N ASP A 209 15.22 20.88 15.99
CA ASP A 209 14.61 22.06 16.61
C ASP A 209 15.33 22.33 17.94
N TRP A 210 15.20 21.42 18.89
CA TRP A 210 15.85 21.43 20.20
C TRP A 210 16.22 20.01 20.61
N ALA A 211 17.23 19.87 21.46
CA ALA A 211 17.64 18.58 22.02
C ALA A 211 17.87 18.71 23.52
N TYR A 212 17.10 17.98 24.31
CA TYR A 212 17.20 17.92 25.77
C TYR A 212 17.54 16.50 26.20
N GLY A 213 18.85 16.23 26.31
CA GLY A 213 19.38 14.90 26.64
C GLY A 213 18.92 13.83 25.65
N PRO A 214 18.20 12.78 26.07
CA PRO A 214 17.72 11.71 25.18
C PRO A 214 16.50 12.11 24.33
N VAL A 215 15.83 13.21 24.65
CA VAL A 215 14.64 13.68 23.93
C VAL A 215 15.05 14.80 23.00
N TYR A 216 14.74 14.68 21.71
CA TYR A 216 14.97 15.75 20.76
C TYR A 216 13.79 15.90 19.81
N SER A 217 13.53 17.14 19.44
CA SER A 217 12.50 17.51 18.48
C SER A 217 13.14 17.67 17.11
N SER A 218 12.62 16.94 16.14
CA SER A 218 13.05 17.03 14.74
C SER A 218 11.96 17.65 13.87
N LEU A 219 12.37 18.52 12.96
CA LEU A 219 11.50 19.19 12.00
C LEU A 219 11.73 18.60 10.62
N TYR A 220 10.66 18.11 10.00
CA TYR A 220 10.67 17.59 8.63
C TYR A 220 9.96 18.55 7.67
N ASP A 221 10.59 18.89 6.55
CA ASP A 221 10.00 19.73 5.50
C ASP A 221 8.85 19.01 4.76
N LEU A 222 7.68 19.67 4.69
CA LEU A 222 6.47 19.13 4.06
C LEU A 222 6.27 19.56 2.60
N SER A 223 7.16 20.37 2.02
CA SER A 223 6.91 21.07 0.74
C SER A 223 6.50 20.17 -0.44
N SER A 224 6.97 18.92 -0.49
CA SER A 224 6.58 17.91 -1.52
C SER A 224 5.76 16.73 -0.97
N LEU A 225 5.58 16.67 0.36
CA LEU A 225 4.87 15.58 1.04
C LEU A 225 3.40 15.92 1.30
N ASP A 226 3.09 17.19 1.55
CA ASP A 226 1.73 17.62 1.83
C ASP A 226 0.89 17.74 0.56
N THR A 227 -0.39 17.50 0.71
CA THR A 227 -1.37 17.31 -0.35
C THR A 227 -2.14 18.59 -0.66
N CYS A 228 -1.94 19.66 0.14
CA CYS A 228 -2.62 20.95 0.01
C CYS A 228 -2.27 21.75 -1.27
N GLY A 229 -1.17 21.40 -1.96
CA GLY A 229 -0.76 22.03 -3.23
C GLY A 229 -1.63 21.68 -4.43
N LYS A 230 -1.48 22.41 -5.54
CA LYS A 230 -2.09 22.07 -6.83
C LYS A 230 -1.38 20.91 -7.54
N GLU A 231 -0.14 20.62 -7.13
CA GLU A 231 0.71 19.59 -7.72
C GLU A 231 0.47 18.22 -7.07
N SER A 232 0.82 17.15 -7.79
CA SER A 232 0.75 15.79 -7.28
C SER A 232 1.70 15.59 -6.10
N SER A 233 1.16 15.35 -4.92
CA SER A 233 1.95 15.08 -3.73
C SER A 233 2.59 13.69 -3.75
N VAL A 234 3.75 13.54 -3.10
CA VAL A 234 4.40 12.24 -2.85
C VAL A 234 3.44 11.25 -2.19
N LEU A 235 2.58 11.71 -1.27
CA LEU A 235 1.64 10.84 -0.57
C LEU A 235 0.54 10.31 -1.52
N GLU A 236 0.09 11.15 -2.47
CA GLU A 236 -0.86 10.73 -3.50
C GLU A 236 -0.23 9.72 -4.48
N ILE A 237 1.03 9.94 -4.88
CA ILE A 237 1.76 9.03 -5.75
C ILE A 237 1.95 7.66 -5.08
N LEU A 238 2.32 7.63 -3.79
CA LEU A 238 2.48 6.39 -3.02
C LEU A 238 1.17 5.59 -2.88
N VAL A 239 0.03 6.28 -2.81
CA VAL A 239 -1.28 5.66 -2.56
C VAL A 239 -2.04 5.31 -3.85
N TYR A 240 -1.98 6.14 -4.89
CA TYR A 240 -2.78 5.92 -6.10
C TYR A 240 -1.96 5.47 -7.31
N THR A 241 -0.70 5.90 -7.43
CA THR A 241 0.09 5.68 -8.66
C THR A 241 1.10 4.54 -8.54
N SER A 242 1.62 4.29 -7.33
CA SER A 242 2.62 3.25 -7.09
C SER A 242 1.98 1.88 -6.94
N HIS A 243 2.29 0.96 -7.85
CA HIS A 243 1.83 -0.45 -7.82
C HIS A 243 2.88 -1.42 -7.26
N ASN A 244 4.01 -0.92 -6.76
CA ASN A 244 5.10 -1.76 -6.26
C ASN A 244 4.80 -2.32 -4.87
N GLU A 245 5.21 -3.57 -4.59
CA GLU A 245 5.06 -4.22 -3.29
C GLU A 245 5.75 -3.44 -2.14
N ASN A 246 6.84 -2.75 -2.47
CA ASN A 246 7.65 -1.96 -1.53
C ASN A 246 6.94 -0.71 -0.98
N ARG A 247 5.81 -0.31 -1.56
CA ARG A 247 5.04 0.88 -1.13
C ARG A 247 4.64 0.83 0.34
N HIS A 248 4.36 -0.36 0.87
CA HIS A 248 3.96 -0.53 2.27
C HIS A 248 5.08 -0.15 3.24
N GLU A 249 6.33 -0.45 2.87
CA GLU A 249 7.51 -0.11 3.67
C GLU A 249 7.84 1.37 3.56
N MET A 250 7.58 1.99 2.41
CA MET A 250 7.71 3.45 2.23
C MET A 250 6.75 4.24 3.13
N LEU A 251 5.50 3.78 3.29
CA LEU A 251 4.55 4.37 4.23
C LEU A 251 4.91 4.11 5.71
N ALA A 252 5.82 3.17 5.96
CA ALA A 252 6.35 2.92 7.29
C ALA A 252 7.48 3.88 7.69
N VAL A 253 7.98 4.69 6.75
CA VAL A 253 8.95 5.74 7.04
C VAL A 253 8.35 6.74 8.04
N GLU A 254 9.15 7.05 9.05
CA GLU A 254 8.76 7.73 10.29
C GLU A 254 7.99 9.05 10.11
N PRO A 255 8.49 10.06 9.35
CA PRO A 255 7.74 11.30 9.15
C PRO A 255 6.39 11.10 8.47
N ILE A 256 6.28 10.16 7.51
CA ILE A 256 5.01 9.89 6.83
C ILE A 256 4.03 9.20 7.77
N ASN A 257 4.52 8.27 8.58
CA ASN A 257 3.72 7.57 9.57
C ASN A 257 3.15 8.52 10.63
N GLU A 258 3.98 9.41 11.20
CA GLU A 258 3.50 10.40 12.17
C GLU A 258 2.62 11.46 11.52
N LEU A 259 2.91 11.87 10.27
CA LEU A 259 2.05 12.80 9.53
C LEU A 259 0.65 12.22 9.31
N LEU A 260 0.54 10.96 8.90
CA LEU A 260 -0.75 10.29 8.72
C LEU A 260 -1.51 10.18 10.05
N ARG A 261 -0.82 9.90 11.17
CA ARG A 261 -1.44 9.87 12.50
C ARG A 261 -1.94 11.24 12.92
N ALA A 262 -1.17 12.30 12.66
CA ALA A 262 -1.56 13.66 12.95
C ALA A 262 -2.81 14.07 12.14
N LYS A 263 -2.86 13.73 10.85
CA LYS A 263 -4.05 13.93 10.00
C LYS A 263 -5.27 13.17 10.52
N TRP A 264 -5.08 11.90 10.91
CA TRP A 264 -6.14 11.07 11.49
C TRP A 264 -6.73 11.69 12.76
N ASN A 265 -5.88 12.08 13.71
CA ASN A 265 -6.32 12.64 14.99
C ASN A 265 -6.96 14.03 14.85
N ARG A 266 -6.56 14.83 13.85
CA ARG A 266 -7.03 16.20 13.69
C ARG A 266 -8.39 16.32 13.02
N PHE A 267 -8.61 15.59 11.92
CA PHE A 267 -9.86 15.68 11.17
C PHE A 267 -10.40 14.32 10.71
N ALA A 268 -9.52 13.41 10.28
CA ALA A 268 -9.99 12.21 9.58
C ALA A 268 -10.81 11.29 10.48
N ALA A 269 -10.48 11.16 11.77
CA ALA A 269 -11.28 10.37 12.70
C ALA A 269 -12.70 10.91 12.86
N VAL A 270 -12.87 12.24 13.02
CA VAL A 270 -14.18 12.88 13.20
C VAL A 270 -15.03 12.70 11.95
N THR A 271 -14.48 13.02 10.78
CA THR A 271 -15.20 12.87 9.51
C THR A 271 -15.51 11.41 9.19
N PHE A 272 -14.60 10.49 9.52
CA PHE A 272 -14.83 9.06 9.37
C PHE A 272 -16.02 8.62 10.22
N TYR A 273 -16.05 8.93 11.52
CA TYR A 273 -17.20 8.56 12.37
C TYR A 273 -18.52 9.19 11.92
N ILE A 274 -18.49 10.44 11.45
CA ILE A 274 -19.69 11.08 10.86
C ILE A 274 -20.15 10.30 9.63
N SER A 275 -19.24 9.87 8.76
CA SER A 275 -19.58 9.09 7.56
C SER A 275 -20.11 7.68 7.88
N VAL A 276 -19.58 7.04 8.93
CA VAL A 276 -20.10 5.75 9.42
C VAL A 276 -21.52 5.92 9.93
N PHE A 277 -21.74 6.94 10.75
CA PHE A 277 -23.03 7.22 11.34
C PHE A 277 -24.08 7.59 10.28
N SER A 278 -23.73 8.41 9.30
CA SER A 278 -24.64 8.77 8.20
C SER A 278 -24.99 7.57 7.31
N TYR A 279 -24.04 6.67 7.06
CA TYR A 279 -24.31 5.43 6.34
C TYR A 279 -25.26 4.50 7.12
N LEU A 280 -25.00 4.31 8.42
CA LEU A 280 -25.86 3.49 9.27
C LEU A 280 -27.29 4.04 9.35
N ILE A 281 -27.46 5.37 9.46
CA ILE A 281 -28.78 6.00 9.39
C ILE A 281 -29.46 5.70 8.06
N THR A 282 -28.75 5.84 6.94
CA THR A 282 -29.31 5.54 5.61
C THR A 282 -29.75 4.08 5.51
N MET A 283 -28.95 3.15 6.06
CA MET A 283 -29.29 1.72 6.09
C MET A 283 -30.50 1.42 6.98
N ILE A 284 -30.62 2.08 8.12
CA ILE A 284 -31.80 1.95 9.00
C ILE A 284 -33.05 2.47 8.28
N ILE A 285 -32.97 3.63 7.63
CA ILE A 285 -34.07 4.17 6.81
C ILE A 285 -34.44 3.16 5.72
N PHE A 286 -33.46 2.60 5.02
CA PHE A 286 -33.71 1.61 3.96
C PHE A 286 -34.36 0.32 4.50
N THR A 287 -33.95 -0.17 5.69
CA THR A 287 -34.64 -1.30 6.34
C THR A 287 -36.09 -1.00 6.67
N LEU A 288 -36.39 0.21 7.16
CA LEU A 288 -37.75 0.60 7.51
C LEU A 288 -38.63 0.71 6.25
N VAL A 289 -38.10 1.28 5.16
CA VAL A 289 -38.79 1.34 3.85
C VAL A 289 -39.11 -0.06 3.35
N ALA A 290 -38.14 -0.98 3.38
CA ALA A 290 -38.34 -2.34 2.90
C ALA A 290 -39.33 -3.15 3.77
N TYR A 291 -39.30 -2.95 5.09
CA TYR A 291 -40.17 -3.67 6.02
C TYR A 291 -41.63 -3.20 5.99
N TYR A 292 -41.86 -1.88 5.87
CA TYR A 292 -43.21 -1.29 5.82
C TYR A 292 -43.81 -1.24 4.40
N GLN A 293 -43.29 -2.05 3.49
CA GLN A 293 -43.82 -2.14 2.14
C GLN A 293 -45.16 -2.88 2.12
N PRO A 294 -46.23 -2.29 1.55
CA PRO A 294 -47.50 -2.99 1.43
C PRO A 294 -47.38 -4.17 0.46
N THR A 295 -47.94 -5.32 0.85
CA THR A 295 -47.89 -6.57 0.08
C THR A 295 -48.99 -6.68 -0.98
N HIS A 296 -50.02 -5.83 -0.92
CA HIS A 296 -51.18 -5.91 -1.79
C HIS A 296 -51.29 -4.71 -2.72
N GLY A 297 -51.37 -4.96 -4.03
CA GLY A 297 -51.61 -3.97 -5.07
C GLY A 297 -50.44 -3.82 -6.05
N LYS A 298 -50.74 -3.26 -7.23
CA LYS A 298 -49.74 -2.96 -8.25
C LYS A 298 -48.98 -1.68 -7.86
N PRO A 299 -47.64 -1.68 -7.92
CA PRO A 299 -46.86 -0.46 -7.76
C PRO A 299 -47.15 0.51 -8.93
N PRO A 300 -47.06 1.84 -8.73
CA PRO A 300 -46.82 2.56 -7.47
C PRO A 300 -48.07 2.66 -6.57
N TYR A 301 -47.86 2.68 -5.25
CA TYR A 301 -48.96 2.75 -4.27
C TYR A 301 -49.45 4.18 -4.03
N PRO A 302 -50.76 4.39 -3.79
CA PRO A 302 -51.29 5.71 -3.43
C PRO A 302 -50.79 6.15 -2.04
N HIS A 303 -50.26 7.37 -1.95
CA HIS A 303 -49.79 7.96 -0.69
C HIS A 303 -50.88 8.81 -0.03
N THR A 304 -51.84 8.19 0.65
CA THR A 304 -52.96 8.90 1.30
C THR A 304 -52.80 9.03 2.81
N THR A 305 -52.07 8.11 3.46
CA THR A 305 -51.93 8.06 4.93
C THR A 305 -50.70 8.80 5.40
N SER A 306 -50.74 9.38 6.60
CA SER A 306 -49.56 10.03 7.22
C SER A 306 -48.35 9.10 7.34
N SER A 307 -48.56 7.79 7.55
CA SER A 307 -47.51 6.77 7.53
C SER A 307 -46.88 6.57 6.15
N ASP A 308 -47.67 6.66 5.08
CA ASP A 308 -47.19 6.51 3.70
C ASP A 308 -46.34 7.70 3.25
N TYR A 309 -46.58 8.90 3.81
CA TYR A 309 -45.73 10.07 3.59
C TYR A 309 -44.34 9.90 4.21
N TRP A 310 -44.24 9.33 5.41
CA TRP A 310 -42.94 9.01 6.02
C TRP A 310 -42.17 7.96 5.22
N ARG A 311 -42.87 6.95 4.68
CA ARG A 311 -42.26 5.95 3.77
C ARG A 311 -41.75 6.61 2.50
N LEU A 312 -42.57 7.45 1.86
CA LEU A 312 -42.18 8.20 0.66
C LEU A 312 -40.93 9.06 0.90
N ALA A 313 -40.86 9.72 2.06
CA ALA A 313 -39.66 10.46 2.44
C ALA A 313 -38.43 9.54 2.53
N GLY A 314 -38.57 8.34 3.11
CA GLY A 314 -37.52 7.33 3.14
C GLY A 314 -37.09 6.83 1.74
N GLU A 315 -38.04 6.60 0.83
CA GLU A 315 -37.78 6.22 -0.57
C GLU A 315 -37.00 7.33 -1.31
N ILE A 316 -37.37 8.60 -1.11
CA ILE A 316 -36.66 9.74 -1.68
C ILE A 316 -35.23 9.83 -1.13
N VAL A 317 -35.05 9.68 0.19
CA VAL A 317 -33.72 9.73 0.83
C VAL A 317 -32.82 8.59 0.33
N THR A 318 -33.35 7.37 0.24
CA THR A 318 -32.59 6.20 -0.23
C THR A 318 -32.22 6.31 -1.71
N LEU A 319 -33.14 6.81 -2.57
CA LEU A 319 -32.86 7.06 -3.97
C LEU A 319 -31.83 8.18 -4.17
N ALA A 320 -31.98 9.31 -3.48
CA ALA A 320 -31.04 10.42 -3.52
C ALA A 320 -29.64 9.99 -3.07
N SER A 321 -29.56 9.18 -2.01
CA SER A 321 -28.31 8.57 -1.53
C SER A 321 -27.70 7.64 -2.59
N GLY A 322 -28.50 6.77 -3.21
CA GLY A 322 -28.06 5.88 -4.29
C GLY A 322 -27.48 6.64 -5.48
N ILE A 323 -28.14 7.72 -5.92
CA ILE A 323 -27.67 8.58 -7.02
C ILE A 323 -26.39 9.33 -6.61
N PHE A 324 -26.33 9.88 -5.40
CA PHE A 324 -25.14 10.57 -4.90
C PHE A 324 -23.91 9.66 -4.87
N PHE A 325 -24.08 8.43 -4.38
CA PHE A 325 -23.00 7.43 -4.39
C PHE A 325 -22.61 7.01 -5.81
N PHE A 326 -23.58 6.84 -6.71
CA PHE A 326 -23.31 6.51 -8.11
C PHE A 326 -22.46 7.60 -8.79
N LEU A 327 -22.85 8.88 -8.65
CA LEU A 327 -22.12 10.02 -9.20
C LEU A 327 -20.72 10.16 -8.59
N THR A 328 -20.60 9.97 -7.27
CA THR A 328 -19.31 10.04 -6.57
C THR A 328 -18.36 8.95 -7.04
N ASN A 329 -18.84 7.71 -7.20
CA ASN A 329 -18.05 6.59 -7.72
C ASN A 329 -17.61 6.80 -9.17
N ILE A 330 -18.50 7.33 -10.03
CA ILE A 330 -18.15 7.68 -11.41
C ILE A 330 -17.05 8.76 -11.43
N LYS A 331 -17.21 9.82 -10.64
CA LYS A 331 -16.21 10.88 -10.53
C LYS A 331 -14.86 10.34 -10.06
N ASP A 332 -14.85 9.46 -9.06
CA ASP A 332 -13.62 8.84 -8.54
C ASP A 332 -12.97 7.90 -9.57
N LEU A 333 -13.76 7.15 -10.34
CA LEU A 333 -13.27 6.30 -11.44
C LEU A 333 -12.58 7.14 -12.53
N PHE A 334 -13.16 8.29 -12.90
CA PHE A 334 -12.56 9.22 -13.85
C PHE A 334 -11.30 9.90 -13.29
N LEU A 335 -11.31 10.33 -12.03
CA LEU A 335 -10.17 10.95 -11.36
C LEU A 335 -8.97 10.00 -11.22
N LYS A 336 -9.23 8.70 -10.98
CA LYS A 336 -8.19 7.66 -10.89
C LYS A 336 -7.65 7.22 -12.26
N LYS A 337 -8.08 7.84 -13.37
CA LYS A 337 -7.72 7.46 -14.76
C LYS A 337 -7.82 5.95 -14.97
N CYS A 338 -9.04 5.40 -14.93
CA CYS A 338 -9.38 4.00 -15.27
C CYS A 338 -8.26 3.00 -14.93
N PRO A 339 -8.01 2.70 -13.64
CA PRO A 339 -7.03 1.69 -13.27
C PRO A 339 -7.41 0.36 -13.93
N GLY A 340 -6.40 -0.42 -14.34
CA GLY A 340 -6.63 -1.70 -15.01
C GLY A 340 -7.56 -2.59 -14.20
N VAL A 341 -8.45 -3.32 -14.89
CA VAL A 341 -9.56 -4.10 -14.30
C VAL A 341 -9.09 -5.04 -13.16
N LYS A 342 -7.87 -5.58 -13.27
CA LYS A 342 -7.26 -6.46 -12.24
C LYS A 342 -6.97 -5.75 -10.90
N SER A 343 -6.62 -4.46 -10.94
CA SER A 343 -6.37 -3.66 -9.73
C SER A 343 -7.68 -3.32 -9.02
N LEU A 344 -8.76 -3.05 -9.76
CA LEU A 344 -10.07 -2.74 -9.19
C LEU A 344 -10.69 -3.93 -8.44
N PHE A 345 -10.56 -5.15 -8.95
CA PHE A 345 -11.11 -6.33 -8.28
C PHE A 345 -10.36 -6.72 -6.99
N ILE A 346 -9.03 -6.53 -6.95
CA ILE A 346 -8.20 -6.99 -5.82
C ILE A 346 -8.08 -5.90 -4.75
N ASP A 347 -7.81 -4.65 -5.13
CA ASP A 347 -7.59 -3.55 -4.19
C ASP A 347 -8.87 -2.73 -3.91
N GLY A 348 -9.84 -2.77 -4.85
CA GLY A 348 -11.07 -1.96 -4.84
C GLY A 348 -12.37 -2.75 -4.65
N SER A 349 -12.31 -3.99 -4.14
CA SER A 349 -13.47 -4.89 -4.02
C SER A 349 -14.70 -4.24 -3.38
N PHE A 350 -14.53 -3.45 -2.31
CA PHE A 350 -15.63 -2.72 -1.70
C PHE A 350 -16.16 -1.56 -2.54
N GLN A 351 -15.30 -0.84 -3.25
CA GLN A 351 -15.76 0.22 -4.16
C GLN A 351 -16.65 -0.38 -5.25
N LEU A 352 -16.31 -1.58 -5.73
CA LEU A 352 -17.14 -2.35 -6.65
C LEU A 352 -18.46 -2.80 -5.99
N LEU A 353 -18.44 -3.29 -4.75
CA LEU A 353 -19.67 -3.65 -4.03
C LEU A 353 -20.58 -2.45 -3.76
N TYR A 354 -20.02 -1.28 -3.44
CA TYR A 354 -20.76 -0.02 -3.31
C TYR A 354 -21.37 0.40 -4.65
N PHE A 355 -20.64 0.24 -5.75
CA PHE A 355 -21.15 0.51 -7.09
C PHE A 355 -22.32 -0.41 -7.47
N ILE A 356 -22.19 -1.73 -7.22
CA ILE A 356 -23.26 -2.70 -7.44
C ILE A 356 -24.49 -2.32 -6.61
N TYR A 357 -24.31 -2.00 -5.33
CA TYR A 357 -25.39 -1.55 -4.45
C TYR A 357 -26.12 -0.30 -5.01
N SER A 358 -25.38 0.72 -5.45
CA SER A 358 -25.98 1.92 -6.04
C SER A 358 -26.77 1.62 -7.31
N VAL A 359 -26.25 0.74 -8.19
CA VAL A 359 -26.96 0.32 -9.40
C VAL A 359 -28.25 -0.43 -9.06
N LEU A 360 -28.22 -1.34 -8.08
CA LEU A 360 -29.40 -2.09 -7.67
C LEU A 360 -30.50 -1.19 -7.10
N ILE A 361 -30.16 -0.11 -6.36
CA ILE A 361 -31.14 0.87 -5.89
C ILE A 361 -31.81 1.60 -7.06
N ILE A 362 -31.02 2.03 -8.05
CA ILE A 362 -31.56 2.73 -9.23
C ILE A 362 -32.47 1.81 -10.04
N VAL A 363 -32.07 0.54 -10.22
CA VAL A 363 -32.89 -0.48 -10.89
C VAL A 363 -34.18 -0.74 -10.11
N THR A 364 -34.11 -0.83 -8.79
CA THR A 364 -35.30 -1.00 -7.93
C THR A 364 -36.29 0.15 -8.14
N ALA A 365 -35.82 1.40 -8.12
CA ALA A 365 -36.67 2.56 -8.36
C ALA A 365 -37.28 2.56 -9.77
N ALA A 366 -36.50 2.19 -10.80
CA ALA A 366 -37.00 2.08 -12.17
C ALA A 366 -38.10 1.00 -12.31
N LEU A 367 -37.91 -0.17 -11.68
CA LEU A 367 -38.90 -1.25 -11.69
C LEU A 367 -40.18 -0.87 -10.93
N TYR A 368 -40.05 -0.17 -9.81
CA TYR A 368 -41.19 0.35 -9.04
C TYR A 368 -42.02 1.33 -9.87
N LEU A 369 -41.37 2.28 -10.56
CA LEU A 369 -42.04 3.23 -11.46
C LEU A 369 -42.66 2.56 -12.69
N SER A 370 -42.08 1.45 -13.16
CA SER A 370 -42.57 0.68 -14.30
C SER A 370 -43.76 -0.23 -13.96
N GLY A 371 -44.16 -0.31 -12.69
CA GLY A 371 -45.28 -1.15 -12.25
C GLY A 371 -44.97 -2.65 -12.17
N ILE A 372 -43.69 -3.05 -12.15
CA ILE A 372 -43.26 -4.45 -12.18
C ILE A 372 -42.99 -4.95 -10.76
N GLU A 373 -43.76 -5.93 -10.27
CA GLU A 373 -43.67 -6.48 -8.89
C GLU A 373 -42.30 -7.10 -8.53
N ALA A 374 -41.46 -7.41 -9.52
CA ALA A 374 -40.10 -7.93 -9.31
C ALA A 374 -39.14 -6.95 -8.60
N TYR A 375 -39.53 -5.68 -8.44
CA TYR A 375 -38.72 -4.69 -7.73
C TYR A 375 -38.42 -5.11 -6.26
N VAL A 376 -39.34 -5.83 -5.60
CA VAL A 376 -39.18 -6.28 -4.21
C VAL A 376 -37.98 -7.22 -4.08
N SER A 377 -37.81 -8.15 -5.03
CA SER A 377 -36.68 -9.08 -5.03
C SER A 377 -35.35 -8.32 -5.13
N VAL A 378 -35.25 -7.39 -6.10
CA VAL A 378 -34.04 -6.57 -6.29
C VAL A 378 -33.75 -5.70 -5.08
N MET A 379 -34.79 -5.13 -4.46
CA MET A 379 -34.68 -4.33 -3.24
C MET A 379 -34.08 -5.12 -2.07
N VAL A 380 -34.58 -6.33 -1.82
CA VAL A 380 -34.08 -7.17 -0.71
C VAL A 380 -32.63 -7.59 -0.95
N PHE A 381 -32.25 -7.90 -2.18
CA PHE A 381 -30.85 -8.15 -2.53
C PHE A 381 -29.96 -6.91 -2.28
N ALA A 382 -30.43 -5.72 -2.67
CA ALA A 382 -29.73 -4.47 -2.38
C ALA A 382 -29.59 -4.24 -0.87
N LEU A 383 -30.61 -4.56 -0.08
CA LEU A 383 -30.60 -4.42 1.38
C LEU A 383 -29.57 -5.34 2.03
N ALA A 384 -29.54 -6.61 1.64
CA ALA A 384 -28.56 -7.57 2.12
C ALA A 384 -27.12 -7.12 1.79
N LEU A 385 -26.88 -6.68 0.56
CA LEU A 385 -25.58 -6.15 0.13
C LEU A 385 -25.21 -4.86 0.88
N GLY A 386 -26.17 -3.98 1.15
CA GLY A 386 -25.96 -2.74 1.90
C GLY A 386 -25.50 -2.99 3.34
N TRP A 387 -26.07 -3.98 4.03
CA TRP A 387 -25.61 -4.39 5.36
C TRP A 387 -24.24 -5.07 5.31
N MET A 388 -23.98 -5.93 4.32
CA MET A 388 -22.65 -6.51 4.12
C MET A 388 -21.57 -5.44 3.86
N ASN A 389 -21.93 -4.36 3.17
CA ASN A 389 -21.04 -3.21 2.92
C ASN A 389 -20.66 -2.43 4.19
N THR A 390 -21.38 -2.62 5.32
CA THR A 390 -20.96 -2.03 6.61
C THR A 390 -19.59 -2.54 7.07
N LEU A 391 -19.18 -3.75 6.65
CA LEU A 391 -17.86 -4.32 6.92
C LEU A 391 -16.72 -3.47 6.33
N TYR A 392 -17.00 -2.58 5.37
CA TYR A 392 -16.01 -1.62 4.90
C TYR A 392 -15.54 -0.70 6.01
N PHE A 393 -16.45 -0.23 6.87
CA PHE A 393 -16.15 0.73 7.92
C PHE A 393 -15.34 0.13 9.07
N THR A 394 -15.27 -1.20 9.19
CA THR A 394 -14.40 -1.84 10.20
C THR A 394 -12.92 -1.62 9.93
N ARG A 395 -12.55 -1.12 8.73
CA ARG A 395 -11.18 -0.72 8.35
C ARG A 395 -10.63 0.42 9.19
N GLY A 396 -11.48 1.31 9.71
CA GLY A 396 -11.06 2.47 10.51
C GLY A 396 -10.44 2.10 11.87
N LEU A 397 -10.70 0.89 12.35
CA LEU A 397 -10.15 0.35 13.59
C LEU A 397 -9.03 -0.65 13.26
N LYS A 398 -7.89 -0.53 13.97
CA LYS A 398 -6.67 -1.29 13.66
C LYS A 398 -6.84 -2.82 13.78
N LEU A 399 -7.51 -3.29 14.82
CA LEU A 399 -7.68 -4.72 15.08
C LEU A 399 -8.70 -5.35 14.13
N THR A 400 -9.88 -4.76 13.98
CA THR A 400 -10.93 -5.28 13.10
C THR A 400 -10.58 -5.12 11.63
N GLY A 401 -9.87 -4.05 11.26
CA GLY A 401 -9.46 -3.78 9.89
C GLY A 401 -8.49 -4.82 9.34
N THR A 402 -7.56 -5.33 10.15
CA THR A 402 -6.67 -6.41 9.70
C THR A 402 -7.44 -7.69 9.41
N TYR A 403 -8.45 -8.03 10.20
CA TYR A 403 -9.29 -9.20 9.98
C TYR A 403 -10.22 -9.04 8.77
N SER A 404 -10.82 -7.87 8.56
CA SER A 404 -11.69 -7.66 7.39
C SER A 404 -10.93 -7.84 6.07
N ILE A 405 -9.69 -7.34 6.00
CA ILE A 405 -8.82 -7.48 4.82
C ILE A 405 -8.49 -8.95 4.57
N MET A 406 -8.21 -9.71 5.62
CA MET A 406 -7.96 -11.15 5.53
C MET A 406 -9.17 -11.88 4.95
N ILE A 407 -10.37 -11.59 5.46
CA ILE A 407 -11.64 -12.18 4.97
C ILE A 407 -11.85 -11.88 3.48
N GLN A 408 -11.58 -10.64 3.03
CA GLN A 408 -11.73 -10.28 1.61
C GLN A 408 -10.76 -11.04 0.71
N LYS A 409 -9.47 -11.11 1.08
CA LYS A 409 -8.46 -11.79 0.28
C LYS A 409 -8.82 -13.26 0.11
N ILE A 410 -9.27 -13.89 1.20
CA ILE A 410 -9.76 -15.27 1.22
C ILE A 410 -11.00 -15.45 0.33
N LEU A 411 -12.02 -14.58 0.45
CA LEU A 411 -13.29 -14.71 -0.27
C LEU A 411 -13.13 -14.54 -1.78
N PHE A 412 -12.36 -13.54 -2.23
CA PHE A 412 -12.28 -13.21 -3.66
C PHE A 412 -11.20 -13.98 -4.41
N LYS A 413 -10.03 -14.23 -3.79
CA LYS A 413 -8.90 -14.87 -4.48
C LYS A 413 -8.96 -16.39 -4.38
N ASP A 414 -9.17 -16.89 -3.16
CA ASP A 414 -8.99 -18.30 -2.87
C ASP A 414 -10.32 -19.03 -3.09
N LEU A 415 -11.42 -18.57 -2.48
CA LEU A 415 -12.72 -19.24 -2.56
C LEU A 415 -13.29 -19.32 -3.99
N PHE A 416 -13.07 -18.34 -4.87
CA PHE A 416 -13.62 -18.38 -6.23
C PHE A 416 -13.06 -19.54 -7.08
N ARG A 417 -11.77 -19.84 -6.98
CA ARG A 417 -11.14 -20.94 -7.72
C ARG A 417 -11.68 -22.30 -7.27
N PHE A 418 -11.85 -22.47 -5.96
CA PHE A 418 -12.39 -23.70 -5.37
C PHE A 418 -13.89 -23.84 -5.63
N LEU A 419 -14.65 -22.74 -5.56
CA LEU A 419 -16.07 -22.72 -5.87
C LEU A 419 -16.32 -23.18 -7.32
N LEU A 420 -15.46 -22.79 -8.27
CA LEU A 420 -15.59 -23.24 -9.66
C LEU A 420 -15.46 -24.77 -9.78
N VAL A 421 -14.43 -25.35 -9.15
CA VAL A 421 -14.24 -26.82 -9.14
C VAL A 421 -15.42 -27.52 -8.47
N TYR A 422 -15.89 -26.99 -7.33
CA TYR A 422 -17.05 -27.51 -6.62
C TYR A 422 -18.32 -27.44 -7.47
N VAL A 423 -18.64 -26.31 -8.11
CA VAL A 423 -19.83 -26.17 -8.97
C VAL A 423 -19.79 -27.10 -10.18
N LEU A 424 -18.63 -27.30 -10.81
CA LEU A 424 -18.48 -28.27 -11.90
C LEU A 424 -18.76 -29.70 -11.42
N PHE A 425 -18.26 -30.05 -10.23
CA PHE A 425 -18.53 -31.34 -9.59
C PHE A 425 -20.02 -31.51 -9.25
N MET A 426 -20.65 -30.47 -8.69
CA MET A 426 -22.09 -30.43 -8.40
C MET A 426 -22.93 -30.69 -9.66
N ILE A 427 -22.66 -29.97 -10.74
CA ILE A 427 -23.40 -30.11 -12.01
C ILE A 427 -23.20 -31.51 -12.60
N GLY A 428 -21.97 -32.04 -12.55
CA GLY A 428 -21.65 -33.39 -13.02
C GLY A 428 -22.44 -34.47 -12.29
N PHE A 429 -22.37 -34.49 -10.95
CA PHE A 429 -23.09 -35.47 -10.13
C PHE A 429 -24.61 -35.27 -10.16
N ALA A 430 -25.09 -34.03 -10.20
CA ALA A 430 -26.52 -33.74 -10.38
C ALA A 430 -27.03 -34.32 -11.71
N SER A 431 -26.31 -34.12 -12.81
CA SER A 431 -26.72 -34.65 -14.12
C SER A 431 -26.74 -36.19 -14.16
N ALA A 432 -25.79 -36.85 -13.48
CA ALA A 432 -25.70 -38.30 -13.38
C ALA A 432 -26.85 -38.89 -12.53
N LEU A 433 -27.09 -38.33 -11.35
CA LEU A 433 -28.14 -38.79 -10.44
C LEU A 433 -29.55 -38.52 -10.99
N VAL A 434 -29.77 -37.37 -11.64
CA VAL A 434 -31.04 -37.06 -12.32
C VAL A 434 -31.32 -38.02 -13.49
N SER A 435 -30.29 -38.60 -14.10
CA SER A 435 -30.45 -39.60 -15.18
C SER A 435 -30.88 -40.98 -14.67
N LEU A 436 -30.74 -41.26 -13.37
CA LEU A 436 -31.20 -42.49 -12.71
C LEU A 436 -32.67 -42.42 -12.22
N LEU A 437 -33.29 -41.24 -12.31
CA LEU A 437 -34.70 -41.03 -12.00
C LEU A 437 -35.58 -41.46 -13.18
N THR A 438 -36.76 -42.00 -12.87
CA THR A 438 -37.73 -42.44 -13.88
C THR A 438 -38.31 -41.24 -14.64
N VAL A 439 -38.58 -41.37 -15.94
CA VAL A 439 -39.18 -40.29 -16.73
C VAL A 439 -40.65 -40.14 -16.38
N CYS A 440 -41.12 -38.90 -16.13
CA CYS A 440 -42.54 -38.65 -15.87
C CYS A 440 -43.39 -39.02 -17.10
N PRO A 441 -44.62 -39.53 -16.91
CA PRO A 441 -45.52 -39.77 -18.03
C PRO A 441 -45.90 -38.45 -18.73
N PRO A 442 -46.07 -38.45 -20.07
CA PRO A 442 -46.33 -37.23 -20.83
C PRO A 442 -47.67 -36.58 -20.43
N PRO A 443 -47.78 -35.23 -20.52
CA PRO A 443 -49.00 -34.52 -20.14
C PRO A 443 -50.18 -34.97 -21.02
N GLY A 444 -51.15 -35.68 -20.43
CA GLY A 444 -52.30 -36.26 -21.13
C GLY A 444 -52.61 -37.71 -20.78
N THR A 445 -51.75 -38.42 -20.04
CA THR A 445 -52.07 -39.74 -19.49
C THR A 445 -53.05 -39.63 -18.31
N VAL A 446 -54.10 -40.45 -18.30
CA VAL A 446 -55.06 -40.51 -17.19
C VAL A 446 -54.37 -41.09 -15.95
N CYS A 447 -53.93 -40.22 -15.05
CA CYS A 447 -53.41 -40.59 -13.73
C CYS A 447 -54.61 -40.77 -12.77
N ASN A 448 -54.66 -41.87 -11.99
CA ASN A 448 -55.63 -42.03 -10.90
C ASN A 448 -55.21 -41.13 -9.71
N GLY A 449 -55.43 -39.81 -9.84
CA GLY A 449 -55.03 -38.77 -8.89
C GLY A 449 -54.13 -37.69 -9.51
N SER A 450 -53.48 -36.86 -8.68
CA SER A 450 -52.43 -35.95 -9.16
C SER A 450 -51.27 -36.77 -9.74
N CYS A 451 -50.88 -36.51 -10.99
CA CYS A 451 -49.75 -37.21 -11.60
C CYS A 451 -48.49 -37.08 -10.73
N PRO A 452 -47.67 -38.14 -10.62
CA PRO A 452 -46.47 -38.08 -9.80
C PRO A 452 -45.58 -36.94 -10.31
N THR A 453 -45.20 -36.06 -9.39
CA THR A 453 -44.19 -35.02 -9.62
C THR A 453 -42.91 -35.42 -8.89
N TYR A 454 -41.82 -34.66 -9.09
CA TYR A 454 -40.65 -34.75 -8.23
C TYR A 454 -41.05 -34.85 -6.75
N PRO A 455 -40.48 -35.78 -5.96
CA PRO A 455 -39.28 -36.59 -6.19
C PRO A 455 -39.49 -37.91 -6.95
N ALA A 456 -40.71 -38.26 -7.38
CA ALA A 456 -41.05 -39.58 -7.91
C ALA A 456 -40.64 -39.81 -9.39
N CYS A 457 -40.52 -38.73 -10.18
CA CYS A 457 -40.15 -38.80 -11.59
C CYS A 457 -39.43 -37.54 -12.08
N ARG A 458 -38.81 -37.62 -13.26
CA ARG A 458 -37.97 -36.62 -13.93
C ARG A 458 -38.75 -35.88 -15.01
N ASP A 459 -38.73 -34.55 -14.91
CA ASP A 459 -39.27 -33.58 -15.86
C ASP A 459 -38.23 -32.47 -16.16
N ASN A 460 -38.45 -31.60 -17.15
CA ASN A 460 -37.50 -30.57 -17.58
C ASN A 460 -37.04 -29.62 -16.44
N ASN A 461 -37.90 -29.35 -15.46
CA ASN A 461 -37.59 -28.48 -14.32
C ASN A 461 -36.94 -29.22 -13.13
N THR A 462 -36.81 -30.55 -13.20
CA THR A 462 -36.30 -31.35 -12.06
C THR A 462 -34.80 -31.18 -11.84
N PHE A 463 -34.02 -30.83 -12.87
CA PHE A 463 -32.58 -30.64 -12.73
C PHE A 463 -32.21 -29.50 -11.77
N SER A 464 -32.92 -28.36 -11.83
CA SER A 464 -32.64 -27.22 -10.95
C SER A 464 -33.02 -27.49 -9.49
N ILE A 465 -34.14 -28.19 -9.27
CA ILE A 465 -34.61 -28.60 -7.94
C ILE A 465 -33.63 -29.63 -7.34
N PHE A 466 -33.23 -30.63 -8.13
CA PHE A 466 -32.28 -31.64 -7.69
C PHE A 466 -30.90 -31.06 -7.36
N LEU A 467 -30.41 -30.09 -8.16
CA LEU A 467 -29.17 -29.39 -7.89
C LEU A 467 -29.20 -28.66 -6.53
N LEU A 468 -30.35 -28.07 -6.17
CA LEU A 468 -30.55 -27.43 -4.87
C LEU A 468 -30.60 -28.44 -3.73
N ASP A 469 -31.27 -29.58 -3.90
CA ASP A 469 -31.34 -30.60 -2.86
C ASP A 469 -29.98 -31.27 -2.63
N LEU A 470 -29.20 -31.46 -3.70
CA LEU A 470 -27.81 -31.89 -3.61
C LEU A 470 -26.94 -30.88 -2.85
N PHE A 471 -27.15 -29.58 -3.07
CA PHE A 471 -26.48 -28.53 -2.31
C PHE A 471 -26.89 -28.52 -0.83
N LYS A 472 -28.19 -28.67 -0.52
CA LYS A 472 -28.68 -28.81 0.87
C LYS A 472 -28.05 -30.00 1.57
N LEU A 473 -27.88 -31.14 0.87
CA LEU A 473 -27.20 -32.31 1.39
C LEU A 473 -25.75 -32.02 1.78
N THR A 474 -25.00 -31.23 1.00
CA THR A 474 -23.61 -30.87 1.38
C THR A 474 -23.51 -29.97 2.60
N ILE A 475 -24.54 -29.15 2.87
CA ILE A 475 -24.58 -28.32 4.09
C ILE A 475 -25.06 -29.14 5.30
N GLY A 476 -25.74 -30.27 5.05
CA GLY A 476 -26.35 -31.11 6.09
C GLY A 476 -27.81 -30.79 6.39
N MET A 477 -28.50 -30.06 5.49
CA MET A 477 -29.92 -29.69 5.58
C MET A 477 -30.83 -30.49 4.63
N GLY A 478 -30.28 -31.47 3.89
CA GLY A 478 -31.02 -32.19 2.86
C GLY A 478 -31.71 -33.45 3.36
N ASP A 479 -32.94 -33.67 2.92
CA ASP A 479 -33.70 -34.91 3.16
C ASP A 479 -33.35 -35.97 2.11
N LEU A 480 -33.29 -37.23 2.54
CA LEU A 480 -32.88 -38.38 1.73
C LEU A 480 -34.05 -39.08 1.02
N ASP A 481 -35.23 -38.47 1.01
CA ASP A 481 -36.48 -39.05 0.48
C ASP A 481 -36.40 -39.39 -1.03
N MET A 482 -35.44 -38.79 -1.73
CA MET A 482 -35.13 -39.07 -3.14
C MET A 482 -34.60 -40.48 -3.42
N ILE A 483 -34.14 -41.22 -2.40
CA ILE A 483 -33.55 -42.55 -2.59
C ILE A 483 -34.61 -43.59 -3.01
N TYR A 484 -35.84 -43.45 -2.51
CA TYR A 484 -36.90 -44.43 -2.72
C TYR A 484 -37.55 -44.36 -4.12
N SER A 485 -37.36 -43.25 -4.84
CA SER A 485 -37.95 -43.03 -6.17
C SER A 485 -37.01 -43.36 -7.33
N ALA A 486 -35.76 -43.75 -7.05
CA ALA A 486 -34.78 -44.10 -8.07
C ALA A 486 -35.06 -45.48 -8.68
N GLN A 487 -34.80 -45.64 -9.99
CA GLN A 487 -34.97 -46.93 -10.67
C GLN A 487 -34.05 -48.02 -10.11
N ASN A 488 -32.84 -47.62 -9.69
CA ASN A 488 -31.85 -48.47 -9.03
C ASN A 488 -31.37 -47.82 -7.72
N PRO A 489 -32.01 -48.08 -6.58
CA PRO A 489 -31.70 -47.42 -5.31
C PRO A 489 -30.27 -47.72 -4.83
N VAL A 490 -29.74 -48.90 -5.15
CA VAL A 490 -28.37 -49.31 -4.78
C VAL A 490 -27.32 -48.46 -5.49
N VAL A 491 -27.47 -48.27 -6.81
CA VAL A 491 -26.52 -47.46 -7.61
C VAL A 491 -26.62 -45.98 -7.22
N PHE A 492 -27.84 -45.50 -6.99
CA PHE A 492 -28.09 -44.14 -6.52
C PHE A 492 -27.41 -43.88 -5.17
N LEU A 493 -27.55 -44.81 -4.21
CA LEU A 493 -26.91 -44.72 -2.90
C LEU A 493 -25.37 -44.70 -3.00
N ILE A 494 -24.77 -45.57 -3.83
CA ILE A 494 -23.32 -45.61 -4.02
C ILE A 494 -22.80 -44.29 -4.62
N LEU A 495 -23.47 -43.77 -5.65
CA LEU A 495 -23.10 -42.49 -6.27
C LEU A 495 -23.28 -41.31 -5.30
N LEU A 496 -24.32 -41.34 -4.46
CA LEU A 496 -24.55 -40.31 -3.46
C LEU A 496 -23.49 -40.34 -2.34
N VAL A 497 -23.13 -41.52 -1.85
CA VAL A 497 -22.09 -41.69 -0.83
C VAL A 497 -20.72 -41.27 -1.37
N THR A 498 -20.37 -41.68 -2.59
CA THR A 498 -19.12 -41.26 -3.23
C THR A 498 -19.07 -39.75 -3.45
N TYR A 499 -20.19 -39.14 -3.85
CA TYR A 499 -20.33 -37.69 -3.93
C TYR A 499 -20.10 -36.99 -2.57
N ILE A 500 -20.70 -37.48 -1.47
CA ILE A 500 -20.50 -36.91 -0.13
C ILE A 500 -19.03 -37.01 0.31
N ILE A 501 -18.39 -38.16 0.09
CA ILE A 501 -16.98 -38.37 0.44
C ILE A 501 -16.08 -37.42 -0.36
N LEU A 502 -16.26 -37.36 -1.68
CA LEU A 502 -15.44 -36.53 -2.56
C LEU A 502 -15.66 -35.03 -2.30
N THR A 503 -16.90 -34.59 -2.08
CA THR A 503 -17.18 -33.19 -1.71
C THR A 503 -16.57 -32.82 -0.37
N PHE A 504 -16.65 -33.70 0.63
CA PHE A 504 -16.02 -33.47 1.93
C PHE A 504 -14.49 -33.37 1.83
N VAL A 505 -13.85 -34.25 1.06
CA VAL A 505 -12.41 -34.18 0.78
C VAL A 505 -12.04 -32.88 0.07
N LEU A 506 -12.82 -32.43 -0.91
CA LEU A 506 -12.59 -31.16 -1.60
C LEU A 506 -12.72 -29.96 -0.66
N LEU A 507 -13.73 -29.94 0.22
CA LEU A 507 -13.93 -28.88 1.20
C LEU A 507 -12.80 -28.84 2.25
N LEU A 508 -12.35 -30.02 2.72
CA LEU A 508 -11.21 -30.11 3.64
C LEU A 508 -9.90 -29.64 2.98
N ASN A 509 -9.63 -30.05 1.75
CA ASN A 509 -8.44 -29.62 1.02
C ASN A 509 -8.42 -28.10 0.82
N MET A 510 -9.59 -27.49 0.57
CA MET A 510 -9.72 -26.04 0.55
C MET A 510 -9.41 -25.42 1.93
N LEU A 511 -9.99 -25.94 3.01
CA LEU A 511 -9.78 -25.42 4.36
C LEU A 511 -8.31 -25.48 4.78
N ILE A 512 -7.63 -26.59 4.48
CA ILE A 512 -6.21 -26.79 4.80
C ILE A 512 -5.33 -25.81 4.01
N ALA A 513 -5.56 -25.67 2.70
CA ALA A 513 -4.82 -24.72 1.87
C ALA A 513 -5.00 -23.28 2.36
N LEU A 514 -6.24 -22.92 2.72
CA LEU A 514 -6.59 -21.61 3.26
C LEU A 514 -5.93 -21.37 4.61
N MET A 515 -6.06 -22.26 5.58
CA MET A 515 -5.43 -22.06 6.90
C MET A 515 -3.91 -22.09 6.85
N GLY A 516 -3.30 -22.94 6.00
CA GLY A 516 -1.85 -23.10 5.90
C GLY A 516 -1.14 -21.91 5.24
N GLU A 517 -1.63 -21.44 4.10
CA GLU A 517 -0.97 -20.35 3.35
C GLU A 517 -1.38 -18.96 3.87
N THR A 518 -2.66 -18.78 4.21
CA THR A 518 -3.18 -17.45 4.54
C THR A 518 -2.76 -17.00 5.93
N VAL A 519 -2.82 -17.84 6.98
CA VAL A 519 -2.54 -17.37 8.35
C VAL A 519 -1.08 -16.90 8.51
N GLY A 520 -0.13 -17.65 7.93
CA GLY A 520 1.30 -17.36 8.07
C GLY A 520 1.74 -16.08 7.33
N GLN A 521 1.39 -15.95 6.05
CA GLN A 521 1.79 -14.82 5.23
C GLN A 521 0.90 -13.58 5.45
N VAL A 522 -0.41 -13.78 5.60
CA VAL A 522 -1.38 -12.68 5.76
C VAL A 522 -1.20 -11.99 7.11
N SER A 523 -0.71 -12.63 8.17
CA SER A 523 -0.48 -11.92 9.45
C SER A 523 0.54 -10.77 9.33
N LYS A 524 1.59 -10.93 8.52
CA LYS A 524 2.61 -9.89 8.28
C LYS A 524 2.18 -8.91 7.19
N GLU A 525 1.59 -9.42 6.12
CA GLU A 525 1.15 -8.62 4.97
C GLU A 525 -0.10 -7.78 5.30
N SER A 526 -1.03 -8.28 6.11
CA SER A 526 -2.28 -7.58 6.50
C SER A 526 -2.02 -6.29 7.25
N LYS A 527 -1.01 -6.23 8.14
CA LYS A 527 -0.66 -4.99 8.84
C LYS A 527 -0.15 -3.93 7.87
N LYS A 528 0.62 -4.36 6.86
CA LYS A 528 1.17 -3.52 5.79
C LYS A 528 0.07 -3.01 4.85
N ILE A 529 -0.85 -3.90 4.45
CA ILE A 529 -2.01 -3.57 3.61
C ILE A 529 -2.98 -2.67 4.37
N TRP A 530 -3.28 -2.98 5.64
CA TRP A 530 -4.14 -2.15 6.49
C TRP A 530 -3.61 -0.73 6.59
N LYS A 531 -2.29 -0.57 6.80
CA LYS A 531 -1.69 0.76 6.87
C LYS A 531 -1.81 1.53 5.54
N LEU A 532 -1.66 0.85 4.41
CA LEU A 532 -1.91 1.44 3.10
C LEU A 532 -3.37 1.85 2.95
N GLN A 533 -4.30 0.96 3.26
CA GLN A 533 -5.74 1.22 3.21
C GLN A 533 -6.18 2.36 4.12
N TRP A 534 -5.57 2.46 5.30
CA TRP A 534 -5.76 3.57 6.23
C TRP A 534 -5.27 4.89 5.64
N ALA A 535 -4.09 4.88 5.00
CA ALA A 535 -3.60 6.05 4.27
C ALA A 535 -4.51 6.43 3.10
N THR A 536 -5.04 5.45 2.35
CA THR A 536 -6.02 5.68 1.27
C THR A 536 -7.27 6.37 1.80
N THR A 537 -7.85 5.86 2.89
CA THR A 537 -9.04 6.48 3.50
C THR A 537 -8.77 7.91 3.97
N ILE A 538 -7.60 8.20 4.55
CA ILE A 538 -7.23 9.56 4.94
C ILE A 538 -7.18 10.49 3.74
N LEU A 539 -6.54 10.06 2.63
CA LEU A 539 -6.44 10.87 1.42
C LEU A 539 -7.78 11.06 0.71
N ASP A 540 -8.62 10.03 0.67
CA ASP A 540 -9.98 10.12 0.10
C ASP A 540 -10.83 11.11 0.89
N ILE A 541 -10.76 11.06 2.24
CA ILE A 541 -11.40 12.06 3.11
C ILE A 541 -10.84 13.44 2.81
N GLU A 542 -9.52 13.58 2.69
CA GLU A 542 -8.90 14.88 2.42
C GLU A 542 -9.32 15.50 1.08
N ARG A 543 -9.47 14.66 0.03
CA ARG A 543 -9.94 15.07 -1.30
C ARG A 543 -11.43 15.42 -1.32
N SER A 544 -12.22 14.93 -0.36
CA SER A 544 -13.64 15.27 -0.28
C SER A 544 -13.88 16.69 0.27
N PHE A 545 -12.90 17.27 0.98
CA PHE A 545 -13.03 18.64 1.47
C PHE A 545 -12.87 19.70 0.37
N PRO A 546 -13.66 20.78 0.40
CA PRO A 546 -13.39 21.96 -0.40
C PRO A 546 -12.04 22.58 -0.01
N VAL A 547 -11.42 23.27 -0.97
CA VAL A 547 -10.06 23.85 -0.84
C VAL A 547 -9.92 24.78 0.37
N CYS A 548 -10.99 25.49 0.76
CA CYS A 548 -11.00 26.36 1.94
C CYS A 548 -10.80 25.59 3.26
N LEU A 549 -11.54 24.50 3.47
CA LEU A 549 -11.42 23.65 4.65
C LEU A 549 -10.06 22.94 4.69
N ARG A 550 -9.53 22.55 3.53
CA ARG A 550 -8.21 21.94 3.41
C ARG A 550 -7.08 22.83 3.95
N LYS A 551 -7.16 24.14 3.72
CA LYS A 551 -6.17 25.11 4.26
C LYS A 551 -6.28 25.23 5.78
N SER A 552 -7.48 25.18 6.34
CA SER A 552 -7.72 25.28 7.79
C SER A 552 -7.21 24.06 8.56
N PHE A 553 -7.39 22.86 7.99
CA PHE A 553 -6.95 21.59 8.60
C PHE A 553 -5.53 21.18 8.22
N ARG A 554 -4.74 22.08 7.61
CA ARG A 554 -3.35 21.79 7.24
C ARG A 554 -2.53 21.41 8.47
N VAL A 555 -1.77 20.32 8.35
CA VAL A 555 -0.84 19.84 9.37
C VAL A 555 0.54 20.43 9.11
N GLY A 556 1.24 20.84 10.17
CA GLY A 556 2.53 21.50 10.11
C GLY A 556 2.48 22.95 10.60
N GLU A 557 3.64 23.48 10.97
CA GLU A 557 3.82 24.85 11.42
C GLU A 557 4.82 25.54 10.48
N MET A 558 4.66 26.84 10.26
CA MET A 558 5.62 27.62 9.48
C MET A 558 6.79 28.00 10.39
N VAL A 559 7.97 27.48 10.08
CA VAL A 559 9.19 27.69 10.88
C VAL A 559 10.26 28.37 10.02
N THR A 560 10.97 29.33 10.60
CA THR A 560 12.18 29.92 10.02
C THR A 560 13.35 28.99 10.29
N VAL A 561 13.84 28.32 9.25
CA VAL A 561 14.83 27.26 9.41
C VAL A 561 16.27 27.74 9.18
N GLY A 562 16.40 28.79 8.37
CA GLY A 562 17.70 29.39 8.05
C GLY A 562 17.54 30.64 7.20
N LYS A 563 18.57 30.96 6.43
CA LYS A 563 18.57 32.03 5.43
C LYS A 563 18.76 31.42 4.04
N ASN A 564 18.04 31.94 3.05
CA ASN A 564 18.32 31.66 1.64
C ASN A 564 19.64 32.29 1.22
N TYR A 565 20.12 31.95 0.02
CA TYR A 565 21.30 32.56 -0.57
C TYR A 565 21.18 34.09 -0.69
N ASP A 566 19.96 34.61 -0.92
CA ASP A 566 19.63 36.04 -0.96
C ASP A 566 19.66 36.74 0.43
N GLY A 567 19.98 36.02 1.51
CA GLY A 567 19.95 36.53 2.87
C GLY A 567 18.54 36.67 3.49
N THR A 568 17.48 36.46 2.69
CA THR A 568 16.10 36.42 3.19
C THR A 568 15.87 35.20 4.09
N PRO A 569 15.05 35.30 5.16
CA PRO A 569 14.76 34.15 6.03
C PRO A 569 14.01 33.06 5.26
N ASP A 570 14.53 31.83 5.28
CA ASP A 570 13.92 30.65 4.69
C ASP A 570 12.79 30.15 5.60
N ARG A 571 11.55 30.36 5.15
CA ARG A 571 10.32 29.98 5.87
C ARG A 571 9.68 28.78 5.19
N ARG A 572 9.60 27.66 5.91
CA ARG A 572 9.02 26.41 5.39
C ARG A 572 7.92 25.88 6.28
N TRP A 573 7.02 25.13 5.65
CA TRP A 573 6.05 24.33 6.39
C TRP A 573 6.74 23.07 6.87
N CYS A 574 7.00 23.00 8.17
CA CYS A 574 7.68 21.89 8.79
C CYS A 574 6.72 21.12 9.70
N PHE A 575 6.95 19.82 9.81
CA PHE A 575 6.27 18.95 10.74
C PHE A 575 7.21 18.57 11.87
N ARG A 576 6.81 18.89 13.10
CA ARG A 576 7.56 18.54 14.31
C ARG A 576 7.29 17.09 14.70
N VAL A 577 8.35 16.33 14.91
CA VAL A 577 8.35 14.95 15.38
C VAL A 577 9.31 14.84 16.56
N ASP A 578 8.77 14.51 17.71
CA ASP A 578 9.54 14.27 18.92
C ASP A 578 10.08 12.83 18.90
N GLU A 579 11.40 12.70 18.92
CA GLU A 579 12.12 11.43 18.91
C GLU A 579 12.82 11.23 20.28
N VAL A 580 12.87 10.00 20.78
CA VAL A 580 13.59 9.64 22.01
C VAL A 580 14.68 8.64 21.67
N ASN A 581 15.94 9.02 21.83
CA ASN A 581 17.09 8.16 21.55
C ASN A 581 18.06 8.13 22.73
N TRP A 582 18.11 6.98 23.41
CA TRP A 582 18.99 6.74 24.54
C TRP A 582 20.45 6.48 24.14
N CYS A 583 20.70 6.14 22.87
CA CYS A 583 22.04 5.76 22.39
C CYS A 583 22.86 6.94 21.85
N HIS A 584 22.21 8.01 21.38
CA HIS A 584 22.85 9.14 20.70
C HIS A 584 22.48 10.49 21.33
N TRP A 585 22.79 10.69 22.61
CA TRP A 585 22.41 11.90 23.36
C TRP A 585 23.49 13.02 23.39
N ASN A 586 24.72 12.75 22.93
CA ASN A 586 25.86 13.69 23.00
C ASN A 586 26.30 14.29 21.64
N GLN A 587 25.44 14.26 20.61
CA GLN A 587 25.74 14.85 19.31
C GLN A 587 25.00 16.19 19.14
N ASN A 588 25.39 17.17 19.94
CA ASN A 588 24.92 18.56 19.90
C ASN A 588 25.49 19.27 18.66
N LEU A 589 24.95 18.99 17.49
CA LEU A 589 25.31 19.73 16.29
C LEU A 589 24.04 20.33 15.65
N ALA A 590 24.08 21.66 15.52
CA ALA A 590 23.17 22.52 14.78
C ALA A 590 21.69 22.46 15.20
N ILE A 591 21.47 22.79 16.47
CA ILE A 591 20.15 22.98 17.08
C ILE A 591 19.60 24.37 16.68
N ILE A 592 18.30 24.48 16.36
CA ILE A 592 17.65 25.76 16.00
C ILE A 592 17.31 26.58 17.26
N ASN A 593 16.80 25.93 18.29
CA ASN A 593 16.37 26.49 19.57
C ASN A 593 17.08 25.77 20.71
N GLU A 594 17.74 26.52 21.60
CA GLU A 594 18.50 25.92 22.71
C GLU A 594 17.59 25.25 23.74
N ASP A 595 16.40 25.81 23.98
CA ASP A 595 15.47 25.33 25.00
C ASP A 595 14.24 24.62 24.42
N PRO A 596 13.69 23.60 25.12
CA PRO A 596 12.42 22.98 24.78
C PRO A 596 11.26 23.97 25.01
N GLY A 597 10.61 24.38 23.93
CA GLY A 597 9.43 25.23 24.01
C GLY A 597 9.14 25.96 22.70
N LYS A 598 7.92 26.49 22.55
CA LYS A 598 7.63 27.46 21.49
C LYS A 598 8.27 28.78 21.92
N SER A 599 9.45 29.11 21.41
CA SER A 599 9.90 30.49 21.38
C SER A 599 8.93 31.23 20.45
N GLU A 600 7.99 31.97 21.04
CA GLU A 600 7.17 32.93 20.31
C GLU A 600 8.08 33.97 19.66
N THR A 601 8.55 33.70 18.44
CA THR A 601 9.13 34.74 17.57
C THR A 601 7.97 35.57 17.02
N ILE A 602 7.36 36.36 17.92
CA ILE A 602 6.55 37.52 17.58
C ILE A 602 7.52 38.56 17.00
N GLN A 603 7.72 38.54 15.69
CA GLN A 603 7.81 39.78 14.92
C GLN A 603 6.48 39.94 14.20
N ALA A 604 5.46 40.26 14.99
CA ALA A 604 4.22 40.83 14.47
C ALA A 604 4.51 42.28 14.11
N ASN A 605 4.56 42.57 12.80
CA ASN A 605 4.22 43.90 12.32
C ASN A 605 2.81 44.24 12.84
N GLY A 606 2.68 45.45 13.37
CA GLY A 606 1.53 45.90 14.15
C GLY A 606 0.18 45.82 13.42
N LEU A 607 -0.86 45.83 14.26
CA LEU A 607 -2.30 45.89 13.96
C LEU A 607 -2.93 44.60 13.41
N GLN A 608 -3.48 43.78 14.31
CA GLN A 608 -4.94 43.66 14.47
C GLN A 608 -5.29 42.84 15.71
N GLN A 609 -6.01 43.48 16.63
CA GLN A 609 -6.60 42.89 17.82
C GLN A 609 -7.75 41.94 17.47
N GLY A 610 -7.82 40.84 18.22
CA GLY A 610 -9.08 40.25 18.66
C GLY A 610 -9.48 38.93 17.99
N VAL A 611 -9.10 37.81 18.61
CA VAL A 611 -10.03 36.74 19.08
C VAL A 611 -9.27 35.92 20.13
N ARG A 612 -9.78 35.92 21.38
CA ARG A 612 -9.33 35.03 22.46
C ARG A 612 -9.70 33.58 22.11
N ALA A 613 -8.73 32.76 21.73
CA ALA A 613 -8.87 31.30 21.70
C ALA A 613 -8.23 30.70 22.94
N LEU A 614 -9.03 29.97 23.71
CA LEU A 614 -8.68 29.30 24.96
C LEU A 614 -7.46 28.37 24.82
N ARG A 615 -6.40 28.71 25.57
CA ARG A 615 -5.23 27.88 25.84
C ARG A 615 -5.68 26.60 26.54
N ARG A 616 -5.33 25.44 25.99
CA ARG A 616 -5.41 24.14 26.68
C ARG A 616 -4.04 23.50 26.60
N ASP A 617 -3.21 23.80 27.59
CA ASP A 617 -1.88 23.23 27.76
C ASP A 617 -2.01 21.72 27.99
N ARG A 618 -1.43 20.94 27.08
CA ARG A 618 -1.39 19.48 27.13
C ARG A 618 0.04 19.04 27.42
N TRP A 619 0.56 19.42 28.60
CA TRP A 619 1.86 18.98 29.15
C TRP A 619 1.77 18.73 30.66
N SER A 620 0.71 18.06 31.11
CA SER A 620 0.54 17.64 32.52
C SER A 620 -0.04 16.23 32.70
N THR A 621 -0.09 15.40 31.65
CA THR A 621 -0.73 14.08 31.70
C THR A 621 0.19 12.91 31.32
N VAL A 622 1.50 13.14 31.24
CA VAL A 622 2.49 12.05 31.18
C VAL A 622 3.37 12.23 32.41
N VAL A 623 3.21 11.32 33.38
CA VAL A 623 3.72 11.33 34.78
C VAL A 623 2.84 12.18 35.72
N PRO A 624 1.99 11.56 36.60
CA PRO A 624 2.43 10.58 37.59
C PRO A 624 1.50 9.36 37.73
N ARG A 625 2.05 8.15 37.63
CA ARG A 625 1.43 6.92 38.19
C ARG A 625 2.45 5.88 38.68
N ALA A 626 3.68 6.31 38.92
CA ALA A 626 4.77 5.45 39.41
C ALA A 626 5.39 5.94 40.73
N VAL A 627 4.81 6.95 41.39
CA VAL A 627 5.38 7.57 42.62
C VAL A 627 4.40 7.50 43.83
N GLU A 628 3.34 6.70 43.76
CA GLU A 628 2.39 6.53 44.89
C GLU A 628 2.38 5.15 45.54
N LEU A 629 3.37 4.29 45.27
CA LEU A 629 3.49 2.97 45.91
C LEU A 629 4.78 2.74 46.72
N SER A 630 5.54 3.79 47.04
CA SER A 630 6.69 3.68 47.94
C SER A 630 6.73 4.83 48.97
N LYS A 631 5.68 4.92 49.80
CA LYS A 631 5.81 5.51 51.13
C LYS A 631 5.78 4.37 52.15
N GLY A 632 6.97 3.88 52.46
CA GLY A 632 7.23 2.92 53.53
C GLY A 632 8.69 3.01 53.94
N SER A 633 8.94 3.76 55.03
CA SER A 633 10.11 3.79 55.93
C SER A 633 11.54 3.84 55.36
N GLN A 634 12.27 4.86 55.83
CA GLN A 634 13.70 5.12 55.69
C GLN A 634 14.62 3.97 56.18
N SER A 635 15.78 3.81 55.55
CA SER A 635 17.10 3.82 56.22
C SER A 635 18.27 3.90 55.21
N HIS A 636 19.41 4.38 55.73
CA HIS A 636 20.58 4.93 55.06
C HIS A 636 21.49 3.94 54.28
N ASP A 637 22.29 4.55 53.39
CA ASP A 637 23.61 4.17 52.85
C ASP A 637 23.75 2.92 51.95
N LEU A 638 24.16 3.13 50.69
CA LEU A 638 25.42 2.59 50.13
C LEU A 638 25.59 2.95 48.64
N VAL A 639 26.79 3.43 48.32
CA VAL A 639 27.34 3.70 47.00
C VAL A 639 27.34 2.44 46.14
N LEU A 640 26.81 2.49 44.91
CA LEU A 640 27.05 1.46 43.89
C LEU A 640 27.29 2.06 42.50
N VAL A 641 28.47 1.71 41.99
CA VAL A 641 29.04 2.00 40.68
C VAL A 641 28.19 1.40 39.56
N VAL A 642 27.74 2.21 38.61
CA VAL A 642 27.05 1.75 37.39
C VAL A 642 28.09 1.41 36.31
N LYS A 643 28.28 0.12 36.05
CA LYS A 643 29.08 -0.42 34.95
C LYS A 643 28.36 -0.23 33.60
N GLN A 644 29.10 0.32 32.64
CA GLN A 644 28.77 0.36 31.21
C GLN A 644 28.49 -1.04 30.66
N VAL A 645 27.31 -1.23 30.07
CA VAL A 645 27.01 -2.35 29.17
C VAL A 645 26.93 -1.80 27.75
N CYS A 646 28.03 -1.95 27.01
CA CYS A 646 28.01 -1.93 25.56
C CYS A 646 29.12 -2.81 25.00
N LYS A 647 28.73 -3.67 24.06
CA LYS A 647 29.50 -4.64 23.27
C LYS A 647 29.72 -6.02 23.90
N TRP A 648 29.06 -7.00 23.30
CA TRP A 648 29.73 -8.24 22.93
C TRP A 648 29.53 -8.51 21.44
N LYS A 649 30.65 -8.43 20.71
CA LYS A 649 30.87 -9.05 19.40
C LYS A 649 31.12 -10.54 19.65
N THR A 650 30.55 -11.35 18.77
CA THR A 650 30.76 -12.79 18.63
C THR A 650 32.24 -13.15 18.54
N ILE A 651 32.74 -13.98 19.46
CA ILE A 651 33.98 -14.76 19.30
C ILE A 651 33.68 -16.17 19.81
N ALA A 652 33.87 -17.15 18.93
CA ALA A 652 33.75 -18.58 19.19
C ALA A 652 35.05 -19.13 19.80
N PHE A 653 34.95 -20.13 20.69
CA PHE A 653 35.87 -21.28 20.94
C PHE A 653 35.39 -21.95 22.26
N ARG A 654 34.69 -23.10 22.25
CA ARG A 654 35.12 -24.53 22.22
C ARG A 654 35.68 -25.09 23.55
N VAL A 655 35.01 -26.16 24.05
CA VAL A 655 35.47 -27.31 24.90
C VAL A 655 35.45 -27.13 26.44
N PRO A 656 35.23 -28.17 27.30
CA PRO A 656 34.49 -29.46 27.21
C PRO A 656 33.44 -29.70 28.32
N LEU A 657 32.64 -30.76 28.13
CA LEU A 657 31.81 -31.44 29.14
C LEU A 657 32.64 -32.16 30.22
N GLN A 658 32.10 -32.20 31.45
CA GLN A 658 32.33 -33.27 32.42
C GLN A 658 30.97 -33.76 32.98
N LEU A 659 30.82 -35.09 32.99
CA LEU A 659 29.71 -35.87 33.56
C LEU A 659 29.64 -35.81 35.09
N GLY A 660 28.46 -36.01 35.68
CA GLY A 660 28.32 -36.48 37.07
C GLY A 660 26.92 -36.39 37.70
N TYR A 661 26.15 -37.48 37.62
CA TYR A 661 25.23 -38.10 38.60
C TYR A 661 24.54 -37.31 39.75
N LEU A 662 23.21 -37.52 39.90
CA LEU A 662 22.44 -38.06 41.06
C LEU A 662 20.96 -37.56 40.98
N HIS A 663 19.97 -38.41 40.68
CA HIS A 663 19.18 -39.34 41.52
C HIS A 663 17.94 -38.72 42.21
N ASN A 664 16.75 -39.21 41.78
CA ASN A 664 15.44 -39.38 42.46
C ASN A 664 14.89 -38.30 43.40
N GLN A 665 13.63 -37.89 43.16
CA GLN A 665 12.51 -38.13 44.09
C GLN A 665 11.13 -37.65 43.56
N LEU A 666 10.12 -38.52 43.78
CA LEU A 666 8.71 -38.24 44.16
C LEU A 666 7.78 -37.54 43.13
N SER A 667 6.50 -37.86 42.94
CA SER A 667 5.58 -38.93 43.37
C SER A 667 4.19 -38.57 42.82
N VAL A 668 3.45 -39.56 42.32
CA VAL A 668 2.02 -39.46 41.94
C VAL A 668 1.12 -39.65 43.17
N PRO A 669 -0.03 -38.96 43.26
CA PRO A 669 -1.22 -39.58 43.88
C PRO A 669 -2.54 -39.22 43.11
N PRO A 670 -3.74 -39.73 43.49
CA PRO A 670 -4.36 -40.88 42.83
C PRO A 670 -5.82 -40.64 42.35
N LEU A 671 -6.41 -41.70 41.79
CA LEU A 671 -7.76 -41.82 41.25
C LEU A 671 -8.91 -41.43 42.21
N CYS A 672 -9.96 -40.84 41.62
CA CYS A 672 -11.35 -40.88 42.11
C CYS A 672 -12.20 -41.75 41.17
N THR A 673 -13.12 -42.49 41.77
CA THR A 673 -13.96 -43.56 41.20
C THR A 673 -15.39 -43.10 40.84
N SER A 674 -15.93 -43.65 39.74
CA SER A 674 -17.36 -43.87 39.42
C SER A 674 -18.18 -42.74 38.72
N PRO A 675 -19.33 -43.01 38.05
CA PRO A 675 -19.45 -43.66 36.73
C PRO A 675 -20.41 -42.92 35.77
N TYR A 676 -20.05 -42.67 34.51
CA TYR A 676 -21.03 -42.35 33.45
C TYR A 676 -20.61 -42.98 32.10
N LEU A 677 -21.23 -44.13 31.83
CA LEU A 677 -21.25 -44.84 30.56
C LEU A 677 -22.13 -44.06 29.57
N LEU A 678 -21.55 -43.18 28.72
CA LEU A 678 -22.17 -42.83 27.43
C LEU A 678 -21.23 -42.17 26.39
N GLN A 679 -19.90 -42.27 26.53
CA GLN A 679 -18.97 -41.48 25.69
C GLN A 679 -17.88 -42.29 24.97
N CYS A 680 -18.10 -43.60 24.77
CA CYS A 680 -17.12 -44.47 24.10
C CYS A 680 -17.33 -44.71 22.60
N PHE A 681 -18.38 -44.16 21.95
CA PHE A 681 -18.55 -44.36 20.50
C PHE A 681 -17.72 -43.41 19.61
N HIS A 682 -17.23 -42.29 20.16
CA HIS A 682 -16.53 -41.28 19.37
C HIS A 682 -15.01 -41.50 19.23
N CYS A 683 -14.41 -42.35 20.09
CA CYS A 683 -12.95 -42.57 20.11
C CYS A 683 -12.46 -43.68 19.16
N ASN A 684 -13.31 -44.64 18.79
CA ASN A 684 -12.90 -45.75 17.92
C ASN A 684 -12.82 -45.37 16.42
N TRP A 685 -13.48 -44.29 16.00
CA TRP A 685 -13.44 -43.84 14.60
C TRP A 685 -12.15 -43.08 14.23
N LEU A 686 -11.55 -42.37 15.19
CA LEU A 686 -10.30 -41.63 14.98
C LEU A 686 -9.08 -42.55 14.86
N LEU A 687 -9.09 -43.71 15.53
CA LEU A 687 -8.04 -44.73 15.38
C LEU A 687 -8.17 -45.57 14.10
N ALA A 688 -9.39 -45.77 13.60
CA ALA A 688 -9.62 -46.47 12.32
C ALA A 688 -9.14 -45.65 11.11
N LEU A 689 -9.31 -44.33 11.14
CA LEU A 689 -8.84 -43.43 10.08
C LEU A 689 -7.31 -43.29 10.03
N TYR A 690 -6.63 -43.41 11.17
CA TYR A 690 -5.16 -43.37 11.23
C TYR A 690 -4.48 -44.63 10.68
N SER A 691 -5.21 -45.75 10.60
CA SER A 691 -4.66 -47.03 10.11
C SER A 691 -4.86 -47.24 8.60
N PHE A 692 -5.55 -46.33 7.90
CA PHE A 692 -5.84 -46.47 6.47
C PHE A 692 -5.00 -45.55 5.56
N PHE A 693 -4.22 -44.63 6.15
CA PHE A 693 -3.46 -43.61 5.41
C PHE A 693 -1.93 -43.64 5.63
N PHE A 694 -1.40 -44.77 6.12
CA PHE A 694 0.03 -45.09 6.05
C PHE A 694 0.26 -46.38 5.26
#